data_AF-T0QVL0-F1
#
_entry.id   AF-T0QVL0-F1
#
_cell.length_a   1.000
_cell.length_b   1.000
_cell.length_c   1.000
_cell.angle_alpha   90.00
_cell.angle_beta   90.00
_cell.angle_gamma   90.00
#
_symmetry.space_group_name_H-M   'P 1'
#
loop_
_entity.id
_entity.type
_entity.pdbx_description
1 polymer ?
#
loop_
_entity_poly.entity_id
_entity_poly.type
_entity_poly.pdbx_seq_one_letter_code
_entity_poly.pdbx_strand_id
1 'polypeptide(L)'
;MRSAQNSVVSEYKVAATPHWNENADDAVANEAKHAAEFEVITSGLEHPQVTIKSLVVGTIMGTFTSVLAMYYSLKLGVTPSLNVLSGIGGFMLCRALMKTQFFGKHFTVQENVVIQTCAVACMSLASQAGFGSGILGLTENVFLVMGNTTYAGNLASDVIDFTWLRSFGWCASIALFGFFISFPLRRKFIIEMRLLFPSGTATAVMIKTLHTSKEAVEYQWNVLLKSGVFAYVWSIFVFCFNGLGEFPIFGEKAAGFTWILDFAPGTFAISLMLPFRVMYSMFLGNIITWGILMPVLKAQKLGVWYESEGAAGLKAYYTFTAVAIICVDALYSIIKMGIIIGKSWSAKKDENKTITEADDKATENDDVLSKAQRQAYLDKIFESAHIPTWSWIGGLVVFAAVSVVVISFMFETVKWYKVLVCCLLIPIFAIGIVQGTGMTDWNVSSAVGKLILFVIGSWTDGNDKSIIASLILCQMVIVGCSQAADLMQDFKTGYLVGASAKSMIVAQIFGACMSCLVVPTVWVLMNDAYTLPGPLLKAPFGEVYRVMAITATVGLSGLPTYCGYFMLVGVVYTIVFNLYIDNFSESKNKVLNVIANHCPLPMAVSIGMIVPASFGLEGMIMAGIIAYWKSKDEASFEKTQYILAAGLMTGEGFSVLTQIIVTLCGGSAPVQVSYAMTP
;
A
#
# COMPACT_ATOMS: atom_id res chain seq x y z
N MET A 1 -24.51 25.81 -21.02
CA MET A 1 -23.30 25.40 -20.27
C MET A 1 -22.00 26.05 -20.74
N ARG A 2 -21.90 26.60 -21.97
CA ARG A 2 -20.70 27.35 -22.43
C ARG A 2 -20.57 28.80 -21.93
N SER A 3 -21.65 29.49 -21.56
CA SER A 3 -21.59 30.93 -21.25
C SER A 3 -21.29 31.29 -19.78
N ALA A 4 -21.23 30.31 -18.88
CA ALA A 4 -20.86 30.52 -17.47
C ALA A 4 -19.37 30.31 -17.19
N GLN A 5 -18.62 29.74 -18.15
CA GLN A 5 -17.16 29.58 -18.06
C GLN A 5 -16.41 30.82 -18.57
N ASN A 6 -16.97 31.58 -19.51
CA ASN A 6 -16.27 32.68 -20.19
C ASN A 6 -16.26 34.02 -19.43
N SER A 7 -16.99 34.17 -18.31
CA SER A 7 -17.04 35.44 -17.56
C SER A 7 -16.08 35.51 -16.37
N VAL A 8 -15.20 34.50 -16.19
CA VAL A 8 -14.29 34.39 -15.03
C VAL A 8 -12.82 34.69 -15.42
N VAL A 9 -12.57 34.98 -16.71
CA VAL A 9 -11.21 35.06 -17.29
C VAL A 9 -10.64 36.50 -17.28
N SER A 10 -11.42 37.55 -16.96
CA SER A 10 -11.02 38.94 -17.30
C SER A 10 -10.50 39.83 -16.16
N GLU A 11 -10.36 39.37 -14.93
CA GLU A 11 -9.72 40.17 -13.87
C GLU A 11 -8.76 39.30 -13.04
N TYR A 12 -7.79 39.95 -12.40
CA TYR A 12 -6.73 39.39 -11.54
C TYR A 12 -5.35 39.23 -12.21
N LYS A 13 -4.63 40.36 -12.21
CA LYS A 13 -3.21 40.50 -12.49
C LYS A 13 -2.41 40.51 -11.19
N VAL A 14 -1.35 39.70 -11.18
CA VAL A 14 -0.01 39.91 -10.59
C VAL A 14 0.24 39.61 -9.09
N ALA A 15 1.29 38.78 -8.91
CA ALA A 15 2.30 38.67 -7.83
C ALA A 15 2.06 37.93 -6.49
N ALA A 16 3.00 37.00 -6.25
CA ALA A 16 3.85 36.80 -5.06
C ALA A 16 3.36 36.26 -3.68
N THR A 17 4.25 35.57 -2.93
CA THR A 17 4.16 34.76 -1.70
C THR A 17 5.41 34.84 -0.79
N PRO A 18 5.27 34.99 0.55
CA PRO A 18 6.31 34.67 1.56
C PRO A 18 5.85 33.58 2.57
N HIS A 19 6.63 32.94 3.46
CA HIS A 19 8.06 32.89 3.79
C HIS A 19 8.34 31.49 4.39
N TRP A 20 9.31 30.76 3.85
CA TRP A 20 10.24 29.94 4.65
C TRP A 20 11.50 30.81 4.86
N ASN A 21 12.36 30.49 5.83
CA ASN A 21 13.67 31.15 5.95
C ASN A 21 14.52 30.75 4.72
N GLU A 22 14.29 31.43 3.60
CA GLU A 22 14.95 31.27 2.32
C GLU A 22 15.71 32.55 2.02
N ASN A 23 16.89 32.43 1.41
CA ASN A 23 17.61 33.58 0.87
C ASN A 23 16.72 34.24 -0.21
N ALA A 24 16.82 35.57 -0.35
CA ALA A 24 15.93 36.35 -1.22
C ALA A 24 15.89 35.86 -2.68
N ASP A 25 16.99 35.26 -3.16
CA ASP A 25 17.09 34.70 -4.53
C ASP A 25 16.27 33.39 -4.70
N ASP A 26 16.17 32.56 -3.65
CA ASP A 26 15.40 31.31 -3.68
C ASP A 26 13.88 31.56 -3.62
N ALA A 27 13.47 32.60 -2.89
CA ALA A 27 12.07 32.99 -2.75
C ALA A 27 11.45 33.45 -4.08
N VAL A 28 12.17 34.29 -4.85
CA VAL A 28 11.71 34.80 -6.15
C VAL A 28 11.65 33.67 -7.19
N ALA A 29 12.61 32.74 -7.17
CA ALA A 29 12.60 31.57 -8.04
C ALA A 29 11.45 30.59 -7.74
N ASN A 30 11.18 30.34 -6.46
CA ASN A 30 10.07 29.49 -6.01
C ASN A 30 8.70 30.10 -6.34
N GLU A 31 8.59 31.41 -6.26
CA GLU A 31 7.37 32.14 -6.55
C GLU A 31 7.02 32.18 -8.05
N ALA A 32 8.03 32.38 -8.90
CA ALA A 32 7.89 32.25 -10.35
C ALA A 32 7.49 30.81 -10.74
N LYS A 33 8.08 29.80 -10.08
CA LYS A 33 7.71 28.39 -10.26
C LYS A 33 6.27 28.11 -9.83
N HIS A 34 5.82 28.65 -8.69
CA HIS A 34 4.44 28.51 -8.23
C HIS A 34 3.43 29.24 -9.12
N ALA A 35 3.79 30.38 -9.69
CA ALA A 35 2.96 31.08 -10.67
C ALA A 35 2.80 30.27 -11.95
N ALA A 36 3.90 29.72 -12.50
CA ALA A 36 3.88 28.84 -13.67
C ALA A 36 3.07 27.56 -13.41
N GLU A 37 3.21 26.94 -12.23
CA GLU A 37 2.38 25.80 -11.83
C GLU A 37 0.89 26.16 -11.77
N PHE A 38 0.54 27.34 -11.24
CA PHE A 38 -0.85 27.78 -11.15
C PHE A 38 -1.45 28.11 -12.52
N GLU A 39 -0.66 28.69 -13.44
CA GLU A 39 -1.07 28.94 -14.82
C GLU A 39 -1.36 27.64 -15.60
N VAL A 40 -0.54 26.61 -15.39
CA VAL A 40 -0.80 25.28 -15.96
C VAL A 40 -2.09 24.66 -15.40
N ILE A 41 -2.42 24.91 -14.12
CA ILE A 41 -3.69 24.49 -13.53
C ILE A 41 -4.87 25.22 -14.19
N THR A 42 -4.82 26.55 -14.28
CA THR A 42 -5.95 27.35 -14.78
C THR A 42 -6.22 27.11 -16.27
N SER A 43 -5.19 27.00 -17.09
CA SER A 43 -5.31 26.70 -18.53
C SER A 43 -5.93 25.32 -18.81
N GLY A 44 -5.68 24.33 -17.93
CA GLY A 44 -6.23 22.98 -18.09
C GLY A 44 -7.73 22.86 -17.82
N LEU A 45 -8.35 23.83 -17.15
CA LEU A 45 -9.77 23.79 -16.74
C LEU A 45 -10.76 24.06 -17.87
N GLU A 46 -10.31 24.63 -18.99
CA GLU A 46 -11.12 24.87 -20.18
C GLU A 46 -11.47 23.56 -20.91
N HIS A 47 -10.74 22.49 -20.62
CA HIS A 47 -10.88 21.18 -21.26
C HIS A 47 -11.56 20.16 -20.34
N PRO A 48 -12.26 19.15 -20.90
CA PRO A 48 -12.84 18.08 -20.11
C PRO A 48 -11.74 17.29 -19.38
N GLN A 49 -11.87 17.18 -18.05
CA GLN A 49 -10.90 16.47 -17.21
C GLN A 49 -11.03 14.95 -17.35
N VAL A 50 -12.27 14.45 -17.46
CA VAL A 50 -12.56 13.04 -17.76
C VAL A 50 -12.79 12.88 -19.25
N THR A 51 -11.97 12.07 -19.89
CA THR A 51 -12.07 11.74 -21.30
C THR A 51 -12.00 10.23 -21.48
N ILE A 52 -12.43 9.73 -22.64
CA ILE A 52 -12.29 8.30 -22.97
C ILE A 52 -10.81 7.91 -22.96
N LYS A 53 -9.93 8.80 -23.46
CA LYS A 53 -8.48 8.60 -23.44
C LYS A 53 -7.98 8.41 -22.01
N SER A 54 -8.37 9.26 -21.05
CA SER A 54 -7.86 9.14 -19.68
C SER A 54 -8.36 7.88 -18.97
N LEU A 55 -9.60 7.45 -19.23
CA LEU A 55 -10.12 6.18 -18.69
C LEU A 55 -9.45 4.94 -19.32
N VAL A 56 -9.21 4.96 -20.63
CA VAL A 56 -8.52 3.86 -21.33
C VAL A 56 -7.07 3.74 -20.86
N VAL A 57 -6.33 4.86 -20.85
CA VAL A 57 -4.94 4.88 -20.36
C VAL A 57 -4.88 4.49 -18.88
N GLY A 58 -5.80 4.99 -18.06
CA GLY A 58 -5.92 4.62 -16.66
C GLY A 58 -6.18 3.12 -16.47
N THR A 59 -6.99 2.50 -17.32
CA THR A 59 -7.25 1.05 -17.28
C THR A 59 -6.03 0.24 -17.69
N ILE A 60 -5.32 0.64 -18.75
CA ILE A 60 -4.10 -0.06 -19.20
C ILE A 60 -3.04 0.00 -18.11
N MET A 61 -2.79 1.20 -17.57
CA MET A 61 -1.84 1.39 -16.47
C MET A 61 -2.30 0.63 -15.21
N GLY A 62 -3.58 0.69 -14.88
CA GLY A 62 -4.19 -0.02 -13.75
C GLY A 62 -4.09 -1.53 -13.87
N THR A 63 -4.22 -2.08 -15.08
CA THR A 63 -4.02 -3.51 -15.37
C THR A 63 -2.57 -3.90 -15.12
N PHE A 64 -1.62 -3.12 -15.65
CA PHE A 64 -0.20 -3.35 -15.45
C PHE A 64 0.20 -3.26 -13.96
N THR A 65 -0.27 -2.24 -13.25
CA THR A 65 0.03 -2.08 -11.82
C THR A 65 -0.70 -3.11 -10.95
N SER A 66 -1.85 -3.64 -11.36
CA SER A 66 -2.52 -4.76 -10.69
C SER A 66 -1.67 -6.04 -10.73
N VAL A 67 -1.05 -6.33 -11.88
CA VAL A 67 -0.11 -7.47 -12.02
C VAL A 67 1.07 -7.30 -11.07
N LEU A 68 1.68 -6.11 -11.06
CA LEU A 68 2.79 -5.79 -10.16
C LEU A 68 2.40 -5.88 -8.69
N ALA A 69 1.26 -5.30 -8.33
CA ALA A 69 0.77 -5.31 -6.96
C ALA A 69 0.57 -6.74 -6.45
N MET A 70 -0.06 -7.59 -7.27
CA MET A 70 -0.28 -8.99 -6.93
C MET A 70 1.03 -9.78 -6.88
N TYR A 71 1.92 -9.58 -7.84
CA TYR A 71 3.25 -10.22 -7.87
C TYR A 71 4.06 -9.87 -6.61
N TYR A 72 4.19 -8.58 -6.25
CA TYR A 72 4.94 -8.20 -5.06
C TYR A 72 4.23 -8.63 -3.76
N SER A 73 2.90 -8.64 -3.74
CA SER A 73 2.13 -9.20 -2.63
C SER A 73 2.43 -10.69 -2.44
N LEU A 74 2.51 -11.48 -3.52
CA LEU A 74 2.84 -12.91 -3.47
C LEU A 74 4.34 -13.17 -3.26
N LYS A 75 5.24 -12.34 -3.79
CA LYS A 75 6.69 -12.54 -3.67
C LYS A 75 7.21 -12.14 -2.30
N LEU A 76 6.83 -10.95 -1.82
CA LEU A 76 7.39 -10.33 -0.62
C LEU A 76 6.36 -10.13 0.49
N GLY A 77 5.06 -10.16 0.17
CA GLY A 77 4.01 -9.87 1.15
C GLY A 77 3.72 -8.39 1.39
N VAL A 78 4.48 -7.50 0.75
CA VAL A 78 4.32 -6.05 0.86
C VAL A 78 4.18 -5.45 -0.54
N THR A 79 3.19 -4.59 -0.72
CA THR A 79 3.00 -3.84 -1.96
C THR A 79 3.45 -2.41 -1.76
N PRO A 80 4.49 -1.93 -2.45
CA PRO A 80 4.90 -0.52 -2.43
C PRO A 80 3.83 0.37 -3.08
N SER A 81 3.90 1.68 -2.83
CA SER A 81 3.04 2.64 -3.52
C SER A 81 3.39 2.72 -5.01
N LEU A 82 2.39 2.47 -5.87
CA LEU A 82 2.53 2.53 -7.33
C LEU A 82 1.90 3.80 -7.94
N ASN A 83 1.62 4.83 -7.11
CA ASN A 83 0.98 6.08 -7.53
C ASN A 83 1.89 6.88 -8.47
N VAL A 84 3.19 6.97 -8.14
CA VAL A 84 4.19 7.66 -8.97
C VAL A 84 4.33 6.97 -10.33
N LEU A 85 4.40 5.64 -10.33
CA LEU A 85 4.44 4.84 -11.55
C LEU A 85 3.19 5.08 -12.41
N SER A 86 2.00 5.09 -11.79
CA SER A 86 0.74 5.33 -12.50
C SER A 86 0.68 6.73 -13.12
N GLY A 87 1.17 7.76 -12.43
CA GLY A 87 1.18 9.14 -12.96
C GLY A 87 2.22 9.39 -14.06
N ILE A 88 3.47 8.93 -13.88
CA ILE A 88 4.51 9.09 -14.92
C ILE A 88 4.21 8.19 -16.13
N GLY A 89 3.92 6.90 -15.89
CA GLY A 89 3.58 5.95 -16.94
C GLY A 89 2.31 6.38 -17.70
N GLY A 90 1.29 6.85 -16.98
CA GLY A 90 0.06 7.40 -17.55
C GLY A 90 0.32 8.61 -18.45
N PHE A 91 1.13 9.57 -18.00
CA PHE A 91 1.53 10.73 -18.80
C PHE A 91 2.17 10.31 -20.14
N MET A 92 3.09 9.36 -20.09
CA MET A 92 3.89 8.97 -21.24
C MET A 92 3.11 8.12 -22.22
N LEU A 93 2.31 7.17 -21.73
CA LEU A 93 1.41 6.37 -22.55
C LEU A 93 0.36 7.27 -23.23
N CYS A 94 -0.19 8.24 -22.51
CA CYS A 94 -1.10 9.24 -23.07
C CYS A 94 -0.44 10.04 -24.20
N ARG A 95 0.80 10.54 -23.99
CA ARG A 95 1.56 11.24 -25.04
C ARG A 95 1.86 10.36 -26.25
N ALA A 96 2.19 9.08 -26.04
CA ALA A 96 2.40 8.15 -27.13
C ALA A 96 1.12 7.92 -27.95
N LEU A 97 -0.02 7.71 -27.28
CA LEU A 97 -1.31 7.50 -27.92
C LEU A 97 -1.82 8.75 -28.66
N MET A 98 -1.52 9.96 -28.16
CA MET A 98 -1.86 11.20 -28.89
C MET A 98 -1.17 11.31 -30.26
N LYS A 99 -0.06 10.60 -30.51
CA LYS A 99 0.58 10.57 -31.84
C LYS A 99 -0.25 9.81 -32.88
N THR A 100 -1.14 8.91 -32.45
CA THR A 100 -1.93 8.05 -33.34
C THR A 100 -3.14 8.75 -33.99
N GLN A 101 -3.34 10.05 -33.74
CA GLN A 101 -4.45 10.90 -34.19
C GLN A 101 -5.87 10.43 -33.82
N PHE A 102 -6.03 9.26 -33.21
CA PHE A 102 -7.32 8.69 -32.78
C PHE A 102 -7.90 9.39 -31.53
N PHE A 103 -7.04 10.01 -30.72
CA PHE A 103 -7.42 10.73 -29.50
C PHE A 103 -7.08 12.22 -29.64
N GLY A 104 -7.91 13.09 -29.03
CA GLY A 104 -7.79 14.55 -29.15
C GLY A 104 -6.41 15.11 -28.80
N LYS A 105 -6.08 16.28 -29.37
CA LYS A 105 -4.74 16.90 -29.31
C LYS A 105 -4.33 17.52 -27.96
N HIS A 106 -5.25 17.61 -27.00
CA HIS A 106 -5.00 18.27 -25.71
C HIS A 106 -4.76 17.24 -24.61
N PHE A 107 -3.82 17.53 -23.70
CA PHE A 107 -3.58 16.74 -22.50
C PHE A 107 -3.22 17.65 -21.34
N THR A 108 -4.14 17.72 -20.37
CA THR A 108 -4.05 18.63 -19.23
C THR A 108 -3.54 17.92 -17.97
N VAL A 109 -3.13 18.70 -16.98
CA VAL A 109 -2.71 18.18 -15.67
C VAL A 109 -3.87 17.45 -14.98
N GLN A 110 -5.09 18.00 -15.09
CA GLN A 110 -6.30 17.40 -14.54
C GLN A 110 -6.63 16.07 -15.20
N GLU A 111 -6.39 15.96 -16.52
CA GLU A 111 -6.56 14.69 -17.22
C GLU A 111 -5.52 13.64 -16.79
N ASN A 112 -4.28 14.07 -16.47
CA ASN A 112 -3.24 13.16 -15.98
C ASN A 112 -3.53 12.62 -14.58
N VAL A 113 -4.04 13.47 -13.66
CA VAL A 113 -4.47 12.96 -12.34
C VAL A 113 -5.67 12.01 -12.47
N VAL A 114 -6.59 12.23 -13.43
CA VAL A 114 -7.68 11.27 -13.71
C VAL A 114 -7.12 9.92 -14.14
N ILE A 115 -6.06 9.88 -14.97
CA ILE A 115 -5.38 8.64 -15.35
C ILE A 115 -4.79 7.95 -14.12
N GLN A 116 -4.03 8.69 -13.29
CA GLN A 116 -3.39 8.15 -12.10
C GLN A 116 -4.43 7.59 -11.11
N THR A 117 -5.47 8.36 -10.81
CA THR A 117 -6.55 7.95 -9.89
C THR A 117 -7.29 6.72 -10.42
N CYS A 118 -7.60 6.67 -11.73
CA CYS A 118 -8.22 5.50 -12.35
C CYS A 118 -7.34 4.25 -12.23
N ALA A 119 -6.02 4.39 -12.46
CA ALA A 119 -5.08 3.28 -12.37
C ALA A 119 -4.92 2.76 -10.94
N VAL A 120 -4.83 3.65 -9.95
CA VAL A 120 -4.74 3.28 -8.53
C VAL A 120 -6.02 2.61 -8.05
N ALA A 121 -7.20 3.13 -8.42
CA ALA A 121 -8.47 2.50 -8.11
C ALA A 121 -8.64 1.12 -8.79
N CYS A 122 -8.07 0.92 -9.98
CA CYS A 122 -8.05 -0.40 -10.63
C CYS A 122 -7.15 -1.41 -9.90
N MET A 123 -6.04 -0.94 -9.34
CA MET A 123 -5.06 -1.76 -8.62
C MET A 123 -5.45 -2.07 -7.18
N SER A 124 -6.29 -1.26 -6.53
CA SER A 124 -6.56 -1.32 -5.09
C SER A 124 -6.95 -2.73 -4.60
N LEU A 125 -7.81 -3.44 -5.33
CA LEU A 125 -8.22 -4.80 -4.94
C LEU A 125 -7.09 -5.82 -5.10
N ALA A 126 -6.15 -5.64 -6.03
CA ALA A 126 -5.02 -6.56 -6.18
C ALA A 126 -4.13 -6.57 -4.93
N SER A 127 -3.95 -5.40 -4.29
CA SER A 127 -3.15 -5.28 -3.07
C SER A 127 -3.94 -5.57 -1.79
N GLN A 128 -5.25 -5.22 -1.74
CA GLN A 128 -5.99 -5.19 -0.48
C GLN A 128 -7.04 -6.31 -0.35
N ALA A 129 -7.54 -6.89 -1.44
CA ALA A 129 -8.64 -7.86 -1.39
C ALA A 129 -8.28 -9.18 -0.70
N GLY A 130 -6.99 -9.45 -0.49
CA GLY A 130 -6.50 -10.61 0.24
C GLY A 130 -5.94 -11.73 -0.62
N PHE A 131 -5.83 -11.55 -1.93
CA PHE A 131 -5.27 -12.54 -2.85
C PHE A 131 -3.81 -12.92 -2.53
N GLY A 132 -3.02 -12.05 -1.88
CA GLY A 132 -1.70 -12.40 -1.33
C GLY A 132 -1.67 -12.70 0.17
N SER A 133 -2.83 -12.75 0.84
CA SER A 133 -2.93 -12.91 2.30
C SER A 133 -4.15 -13.74 2.72
N GLY A 134 -5.26 -13.12 3.13
CA GLY A 134 -6.40 -13.82 3.72
C GLY A 134 -7.13 -14.79 2.78
N ILE A 135 -7.30 -14.43 1.50
CA ILE A 135 -7.87 -15.33 0.46
C ILE A 135 -6.91 -16.47 0.19
N LEU A 136 -5.62 -16.13 0.02
CA LEU A 136 -4.58 -17.14 -0.18
C LEU A 136 -4.57 -18.17 0.95
N GLY A 137 -4.79 -17.72 2.19
CA GLY A 137 -4.92 -18.59 3.36
C GLY A 137 -6.05 -19.62 3.29
N LEU A 138 -7.02 -19.45 2.40
CA LEU A 138 -8.13 -20.41 2.18
C LEU A 138 -7.85 -21.41 1.06
N THR A 139 -6.75 -21.26 0.33
CA THR A 139 -6.41 -22.16 -0.78
C THR A 139 -5.94 -23.54 -0.30
N GLU A 140 -6.08 -24.54 -1.16
CA GLU A 140 -5.69 -25.92 -0.88
C GLU A 140 -4.18 -26.04 -0.59
N ASN A 141 -3.34 -25.38 -1.39
CA ASN A 141 -1.90 -25.43 -1.22
C ASN A 141 -1.46 -24.92 0.16
N VAL A 142 -2.03 -23.80 0.64
CA VAL A 142 -1.71 -23.31 2.00
C VAL A 142 -2.21 -24.29 3.06
N PHE A 143 -3.41 -24.87 2.89
CA PHE A 143 -3.91 -25.92 3.79
C PHE A 143 -2.93 -27.11 3.88
N LEU A 144 -2.41 -27.58 2.74
CA LEU A 144 -1.47 -28.70 2.67
C LEU A 144 -0.11 -28.37 3.30
N VAL A 145 0.44 -27.17 3.03
CA VAL A 145 1.72 -26.71 3.62
C VAL A 145 1.63 -26.57 5.14
N MET A 146 0.46 -26.21 5.66
CA MET A 146 0.21 -26.14 7.10
C MET A 146 0.17 -27.51 7.79
N GLY A 147 -0.01 -28.60 7.04
CA GLY A 147 -0.08 -29.98 7.53
C GLY A 147 -1.53 -30.49 7.71
N ASN A 148 -1.79 -31.72 7.27
CA ASN A 148 -3.11 -32.38 7.32
C ASN A 148 -3.41 -32.97 8.71
N THR A 149 -4.62 -32.78 9.25
CA THR A 149 -5.23 -33.39 10.46
C THR A 149 -4.46 -33.35 11.79
N THR A 150 -3.16 -33.04 11.83
CA THR A 150 -2.35 -33.01 13.06
C THR A 150 -2.44 -31.67 13.79
N TYR A 151 -2.83 -30.60 13.10
CA TYR A 151 -2.96 -29.26 13.66
C TYR A 151 -4.42 -28.97 14.04
N ALA A 152 -4.70 -28.84 15.34
CA ALA A 152 -6.05 -28.56 15.84
C ALA A 152 -6.59 -27.25 15.24
N GLY A 153 -7.67 -27.36 14.45
CA GLY A 153 -8.31 -26.22 13.77
C GLY A 153 -7.94 -26.00 12.31
N ASN A 154 -6.99 -26.75 11.74
CA ASN A 154 -6.73 -26.72 10.29
C ASN A 154 -7.66 -27.70 9.56
N LEU A 155 -8.87 -27.24 9.21
CA LEU A 155 -9.91 -28.10 8.64
C LEU A 155 -9.87 -28.12 7.11
N ALA A 156 -10.10 -29.29 6.52
CA ALA A 156 -10.24 -29.45 5.06
C ALA A 156 -11.51 -28.79 4.53
N SER A 157 -12.56 -28.67 5.34
CA SER A 157 -13.79 -27.93 5.01
C SER A 157 -13.57 -26.42 4.84
N ASP A 158 -12.43 -25.89 5.30
CA ASP A 158 -12.07 -24.48 5.18
C ASP A 158 -11.28 -24.17 3.90
N VAL A 159 -11.15 -25.15 2.99
CA VAL A 159 -10.51 -24.99 1.69
C VAL A 159 -11.53 -24.46 0.67
N ILE A 160 -11.19 -23.36 0.03
CA ILE A 160 -12.02 -22.68 -0.96
C ILE A 160 -11.19 -22.46 -2.22
N ASP A 161 -11.67 -22.99 -3.33
CA ASP A 161 -11.13 -22.66 -4.65
C ASP A 161 -11.70 -21.32 -5.15
N PHE A 162 -10.82 -20.40 -5.50
CA PHE A 162 -11.15 -19.04 -5.97
C PHE A 162 -11.10 -18.98 -7.50
N THR A 163 -12.05 -19.67 -8.14
CA THR A 163 -12.28 -19.58 -9.60
C THR A 163 -12.52 -18.13 -10.04
N TRP A 164 -12.39 -17.84 -11.35
CA TRP A 164 -12.60 -16.50 -11.88
C TRP A 164 -13.94 -15.90 -11.44
N LEU A 165 -15.02 -16.69 -11.50
CA LEU A 165 -16.38 -16.22 -11.13
C LEU A 165 -16.50 -15.93 -9.64
N ARG A 166 -15.93 -16.80 -8.77
CA ARG A 166 -15.94 -16.57 -7.32
C ARG A 166 -15.08 -15.36 -6.96
N SER A 167 -13.92 -15.19 -7.59
CA SER A 167 -13.05 -14.03 -7.44
C SER A 167 -13.72 -12.74 -7.92
N PHE A 168 -14.43 -12.77 -9.05
CA PHE A 168 -15.24 -11.67 -9.54
C PHE A 168 -16.34 -11.29 -8.55
N GLY A 169 -17.11 -12.26 -8.07
CA GLY A 169 -18.16 -12.03 -7.06
C GLY A 169 -17.60 -11.42 -5.77
N TRP A 170 -16.44 -11.92 -5.30
CA TRP A 170 -15.73 -11.37 -4.15
C TRP A 170 -15.34 -9.91 -4.37
N CYS A 171 -14.61 -9.60 -5.45
CA CYS A 171 -14.20 -8.24 -5.78
C CYS A 171 -15.42 -7.30 -5.93
N ALA A 172 -16.44 -7.73 -6.67
CA ALA A 172 -17.66 -6.96 -6.88
C ALA A 172 -18.41 -6.67 -5.56
N SER A 173 -18.36 -7.59 -4.60
CA SER A 173 -19.01 -7.42 -3.29
C SER A 173 -18.31 -6.43 -2.36
N ILE A 174 -17.04 -6.08 -2.59
CA ILE A 174 -16.26 -5.22 -1.67
C ILE A 174 -15.69 -3.96 -2.32
N ALA A 175 -15.73 -3.87 -3.66
CA ALA A 175 -15.10 -2.81 -4.44
C ALA A 175 -15.48 -1.41 -3.97
N LEU A 176 -16.75 -1.13 -3.67
CA LEU A 176 -17.25 0.25 -3.55
C LEU A 176 -17.35 0.78 -2.11
N PHE A 177 -17.01 0.02 -1.07
CA PHE A 177 -17.13 0.48 0.32
C PHE A 177 -16.35 1.77 0.58
N GLY A 178 -15.05 1.78 0.25
CA GLY A 178 -14.19 2.94 0.50
C GLY A 178 -14.60 4.18 -0.29
N PHE A 179 -15.28 4.00 -1.42
CA PHE A 179 -15.72 5.08 -2.32
C PHE A 179 -16.86 5.87 -1.69
N PHE A 180 -17.94 5.20 -1.28
CA PHE A 180 -19.06 5.88 -0.65
C PHE A 180 -18.70 6.53 0.69
N ILE A 181 -17.67 6.03 1.38
CA ILE A 181 -17.16 6.60 2.64
C ILE A 181 -16.27 7.82 2.37
N SER A 182 -15.37 7.76 1.39
CA SER A 182 -14.44 8.87 1.10
C SER A 182 -15.17 10.11 0.57
N PHE A 183 -16.29 9.95 -0.13
CA PHE A 183 -17.03 11.07 -0.71
C PHE A 183 -17.43 12.14 0.31
N PRO A 184 -18.22 11.86 1.37
CA PRO A 184 -18.56 12.89 2.36
C PRO A 184 -17.34 13.41 3.13
N LEU A 185 -16.34 12.55 3.35
CA LEU A 185 -15.16 12.87 4.14
C LEU A 185 -14.19 13.83 3.42
N ARG A 186 -14.25 13.94 2.09
CA ARG A 186 -13.35 14.80 1.31
C ARG A 186 -13.39 16.25 1.75
N ARG A 187 -14.59 16.80 2.00
CA ARG A 187 -14.75 18.20 2.42
C ARG A 187 -14.11 18.40 3.79
N LYS A 188 -14.37 17.46 4.71
CA LYS A 188 -13.85 17.51 6.07
C LYS A 188 -12.32 17.44 6.09
N PHE A 189 -11.73 16.45 5.43
CA PHE A 189 -10.30 16.20 5.56
C PHE A 189 -9.41 17.01 4.62
N ILE A 190 -9.90 17.34 3.41
CA ILE A 190 -9.11 18.09 2.43
C ILE A 190 -9.29 19.60 2.61
N ILE A 191 -10.52 20.09 2.79
CA ILE A 191 -10.82 21.53 2.85
C ILE A 191 -10.79 22.05 4.28
N GLU A 192 -11.58 21.46 5.19
CA GLU A 192 -11.72 22.00 6.55
C GLU A 192 -10.50 21.70 7.43
N MET A 193 -10.02 20.46 7.42
CA MET A 193 -8.86 20.04 8.24
C MET A 193 -7.53 20.20 7.53
N ARG A 194 -7.52 20.37 6.20
CA ARG A 194 -6.33 20.55 5.36
C ARG A 194 -5.21 19.56 5.66
N LEU A 195 -5.57 18.29 5.84
CA LEU A 195 -4.58 17.24 6.08
C LEU A 195 -3.59 17.15 4.91
N LEU A 196 -2.35 16.76 5.23
CA LEU A 196 -1.23 16.79 4.30
C LEU A 196 -1.37 15.71 3.22
N PHE A 197 -1.69 14.48 3.62
CA PHE A 197 -1.61 13.28 2.78
C PHE A 197 -0.28 13.25 1.97
N PRO A 198 0.85 12.92 2.62
CA PRO A 198 2.19 13.10 2.04
C PRO A 198 2.36 12.46 0.66
N SER A 199 1.97 11.20 0.47
CA SER A 199 2.04 10.51 -0.83
C SER A 199 1.18 11.18 -1.91
N GLY A 200 -0.03 11.62 -1.57
CA GLY A 200 -0.90 12.36 -2.48
C GLY A 200 -0.32 13.73 -2.88
N THR A 201 0.31 14.42 -1.94
CA THR A 201 1.00 15.70 -2.18
C THR A 201 2.23 15.52 -3.06
N ALA A 202 3.07 14.52 -2.81
CA ALA A 202 4.23 14.20 -3.63
C ALA A 202 3.82 13.86 -5.08
N THR A 203 2.73 13.10 -5.24
CA THR A 203 2.17 12.76 -6.55
C THR A 203 1.70 14.02 -7.30
N ALA A 204 1.05 14.97 -6.61
CA ALA A 204 0.62 16.22 -7.23
C ALA A 204 1.80 17.08 -7.72
N VAL A 205 2.86 17.19 -6.92
CA VAL A 205 4.09 17.91 -7.29
C VAL A 205 4.74 17.27 -8.52
N MET A 206 4.82 15.95 -8.55
CA MET A 206 5.35 15.21 -9.70
C MET A 206 4.52 15.45 -10.96
N ILE A 207 3.18 15.32 -10.89
CA ILE A 207 2.28 15.52 -12.03
C ILE A 207 2.39 16.96 -12.56
N LYS A 208 2.45 17.97 -11.68
CA LYS A 208 2.66 19.36 -12.10
C LYS A 208 3.99 19.53 -12.82
N THR A 209 5.06 18.95 -12.28
CA THR A 209 6.41 19.04 -12.86
C THR A 209 6.47 18.46 -14.28
N LEU A 210 5.73 17.38 -14.56
CA LEU A 210 5.64 16.78 -15.90
C LEU A 210 4.98 17.70 -16.94
N HIS A 211 4.12 18.63 -16.52
CA HIS A 211 3.44 19.54 -17.43
C HIS A 211 4.07 20.93 -17.50
N THR A 212 4.94 21.30 -16.56
CA THR A 212 5.60 22.62 -16.53
C THR A 212 6.99 22.63 -17.20
N SER A 213 7.77 21.54 -17.12
CA SER A 213 9.16 21.53 -17.61
C SER A 213 9.44 20.39 -18.59
N LYS A 214 9.82 20.74 -19.83
CA LYS A 214 10.27 19.76 -20.84
C LYS A 214 11.55 19.05 -20.41
N GLU A 215 12.51 19.79 -19.85
CA GLU A 215 13.79 19.24 -19.37
C GLU A 215 13.56 18.24 -18.22
N ALA A 216 12.64 18.56 -17.30
CA ALA A 216 12.26 17.62 -16.25
C ALA A 216 11.65 16.36 -16.85
N VAL A 217 10.70 16.47 -17.80
CA VAL A 217 10.12 15.31 -18.48
C VAL A 217 11.19 14.45 -19.15
N GLU A 218 12.11 15.05 -19.90
CA GLU A 218 13.18 14.32 -20.59
C GLU A 218 14.10 13.60 -19.60
N TYR A 219 14.48 14.26 -18.50
CA TYR A 219 15.28 13.65 -17.45
C TYR A 219 14.56 12.46 -16.80
N GLN A 220 13.31 12.66 -16.34
CA GLN A 220 12.52 11.63 -15.68
C GLN A 220 12.27 10.43 -16.60
N TRP A 221 11.95 10.70 -17.88
CA TRP A 221 11.77 9.67 -18.90
C TRP A 221 13.05 8.89 -19.16
N ASN A 222 14.19 9.57 -19.30
CA ASN A 222 15.47 8.91 -19.56
C ASN A 222 15.89 8.00 -18.40
N VAL A 223 15.71 8.44 -17.16
CA VAL A 223 15.98 7.61 -15.97
C VAL A 223 15.05 6.40 -15.96
N LEU A 224 13.75 6.60 -16.11
CA LEU A 224 12.75 5.54 -16.05
C LEU A 224 12.95 4.51 -17.16
N LEU A 225 13.18 4.94 -18.40
CA LEU A 225 13.44 4.03 -19.52
C LEU A 225 14.74 3.26 -19.34
N LYS A 226 15.85 3.93 -19.02
CA LYS A 226 17.15 3.25 -18.91
C LYS A 226 17.13 2.22 -17.78
N SER A 227 16.59 2.59 -16.63
CA SER A 227 16.44 1.67 -15.49
C SER A 227 15.43 0.55 -15.77
N GLY A 228 14.31 0.85 -16.44
CA GLY A 228 13.32 -0.16 -16.82
C GLY A 228 13.82 -1.14 -17.88
N VAL A 229 14.51 -0.67 -18.92
CA VAL A 229 15.13 -1.56 -19.92
C VAL A 229 16.22 -2.42 -19.26
N PHE A 230 17.06 -1.82 -18.41
CA PHE A 230 18.05 -2.58 -17.65
C PHE A 230 17.39 -3.67 -16.79
N ALA A 231 16.38 -3.31 -15.99
CA ALA A 231 15.69 -4.27 -15.13
C ALA A 231 14.97 -5.36 -15.93
N TYR A 232 14.34 -5.04 -17.06
CA TYR A 232 13.72 -6.02 -17.94
C TYR A 232 14.75 -7.01 -18.49
N VAL A 233 15.82 -6.51 -19.12
CA VAL A 233 16.86 -7.34 -19.74
C VAL A 233 17.54 -8.20 -18.70
N TRP A 234 17.87 -7.63 -17.53
CA TRP A 234 18.48 -8.35 -16.43
C TRP A 234 17.55 -9.45 -15.88
N SER A 235 16.27 -9.14 -15.67
CA SER A 235 15.32 -10.13 -15.14
C SER A 235 15.07 -11.28 -16.12
N ILE A 236 14.98 -11.01 -17.43
CA ILE A 236 14.90 -12.06 -18.45
C ILE A 236 16.20 -12.86 -18.52
N PHE A 237 17.35 -12.21 -18.43
CA PHE A 237 18.64 -12.89 -18.35
C PHE A 237 18.68 -13.85 -17.16
N VAL A 238 18.36 -13.38 -15.95
CA VAL A 238 18.31 -14.22 -14.74
C VAL A 238 17.31 -15.37 -14.91
N PHE A 239 16.13 -15.11 -15.49
CA PHE A 239 15.13 -16.15 -15.75
C PHE A 239 15.63 -17.27 -16.69
N CYS A 240 16.55 -16.98 -17.59
CA CYS A 240 17.14 -18.01 -18.46
C CYS A 240 18.08 -18.98 -17.72
N PHE A 241 18.49 -18.67 -16.49
CA PHE A 241 19.39 -19.49 -15.68
C PHE A 241 18.72 -19.90 -14.37
N ASN A 242 18.32 -21.17 -14.27
CA ASN A 242 17.82 -21.72 -13.01
C ASN A 242 18.94 -21.73 -11.95
N GLY A 243 18.71 -21.09 -10.81
CA GLY A 243 19.68 -20.97 -9.71
C GLY A 243 20.53 -19.70 -9.72
N LEU A 244 20.67 -18.99 -10.85
CA LEU A 244 21.48 -17.76 -10.90
C LEU A 244 20.85 -16.61 -10.10
N GLY A 245 19.53 -16.57 -10.04
CA GLY A 245 18.79 -15.55 -9.29
C GLY A 245 18.97 -15.64 -7.78
N GLU A 246 19.32 -16.80 -7.25
CA GLU A 246 19.42 -17.08 -5.80
C GLU A 246 20.88 -17.32 -5.39
N PHE A 247 21.73 -16.30 -5.46
CA PHE A 247 23.16 -16.48 -5.22
C PHE A 247 23.47 -16.71 -3.73
N PRO A 248 24.10 -17.84 -3.33
CA PRO A 248 24.37 -18.18 -1.93
C PRO A 248 25.59 -17.44 -1.39
N ILE A 249 25.43 -16.14 -1.09
CA ILE A 249 26.52 -15.22 -0.71
C ILE A 249 27.34 -15.68 0.52
N PHE A 250 26.72 -16.40 1.46
CA PHE A 250 27.38 -16.96 2.65
C PHE A 250 27.55 -18.50 2.59
N GLY A 251 27.41 -19.09 1.40
CA GLY A 251 27.47 -20.53 1.16
C GLY A 251 26.14 -21.27 1.29
N GLU A 252 26.09 -22.50 0.76
CA GLU A 252 24.91 -23.39 0.67
C GLU A 252 24.19 -23.60 2.02
N LYS A 253 24.96 -23.81 3.10
CA LYS A 253 24.37 -24.02 4.44
C LYS A 253 23.57 -22.81 4.92
N ALA A 254 24.04 -21.59 4.62
CA ALA A 254 23.33 -20.36 4.96
C ALA A 254 22.16 -20.12 3.99
N ALA A 255 22.32 -20.48 2.72
CA ALA A 255 21.25 -20.42 1.72
C ALA A 255 20.03 -21.27 2.11
N GLY A 256 20.24 -22.41 2.80
CA GLY A 256 19.16 -23.21 3.39
C GLY A 256 18.31 -22.47 4.44
N PHE A 257 18.81 -21.36 5.00
CA PHE A 257 18.07 -20.44 5.86
C PHE A 257 17.73 -19.13 5.13
N THR A 258 17.62 -19.16 3.80
CA THR A 258 17.27 -18.01 2.94
C THR A 258 18.31 -16.88 2.89
N TRP A 259 19.54 -17.11 3.37
CA TRP A 259 20.65 -16.17 3.23
C TRP A 259 21.26 -16.24 1.82
N ILE A 260 20.50 -15.73 0.87
CA ILE A 260 20.86 -15.60 -0.54
C ILE A 260 20.79 -14.13 -0.94
N LEU A 261 21.41 -13.79 -2.06
CA LEU A 261 21.20 -12.51 -2.74
C LEU A 261 20.23 -12.76 -3.91
N ASP A 262 19.01 -12.22 -3.83
CA ASP A 262 18.04 -12.23 -4.93
C ASP A 262 18.45 -11.14 -5.92
N PHE A 263 18.83 -11.52 -7.14
CA PHE A 263 19.19 -10.57 -8.18
C PHE A 263 17.99 -9.91 -8.87
N ALA A 264 16.78 -10.03 -8.32
CA ALA A 264 15.58 -9.37 -8.81
C ALA A 264 15.65 -7.83 -8.65
N PRO A 265 15.63 -7.04 -9.74
CA PRO A 265 15.77 -5.59 -9.65
C PRO A 265 14.71 -4.88 -8.79
N GLY A 266 13.49 -5.40 -8.71
CA GLY A 266 12.45 -4.74 -7.94
C GLY A 266 12.54 -4.95 -6.43
N THR A 267 13.25 -5.96 -5.93
CA THR A 267 13.51 -6.03 -4.48
C THR A 267 14.42 -4.87 -4.06
N PHE A 268 15.48 -4.61 -4.82
CA PHE A 268 16.32 -3.41 -4.67
C PHE A 268 15.54 -2.11 -4.86
N ALA A 269 14.59 -2.07 -5.80
CA ALA A 269 13.75 -0.90 -6.03
C ALA A 269 12.83 -0.60 -4.84
N ILE A 270 12.26 -1.63 -4.21
CA ILE A 270 11.46 -1.48 -2.99
C ILE A 270 12.35 -0.97 -1.86
N SER A 271 13.55 -1.55 -1.66
CA SER A 271 14.52 -1.06 -0.68
C SER A 271 14.92 0.40 -0.93
N LEU A 272 15.05 0.82 -2.19
CA LEU A 272 15.32 2.21 -2.56
C LEU A 272 14.22 3.19 -2.09
N MET A 273 12.97 2.72 -1.98
CA MET A 273 11.84 3.55 -1.52
C MET A 273 11.67 3.53 0.02
N LEU A 274 12.25 2.54 0.72
CA LEU A 274 12.06 2.39 2.15
C LEU A 274 13.05 3.28 2.95
N PRO A 275 12.60 3.91 4.05
CA PRO A 275 13.51 4.60 4.96
C PRO A 275 14.54 3.63 5.57
N PHE A 276 15.75 4.12 5.83
CA PHE A 276 16.82 3.32 6.47
C PHE A 276 16.35 2.61 7.74
N ARG A 277 15.53 3.29 8.54
CA ARG A 277 14.96 2.75 9.78
C ARG A 277 14.16 1.47 9.57
N VAL A 278 13.36 1.42 8.51
CA VAL A 278 12.57 0.24 8.16
C VAL A 278 13.48 -0.87 7.68
N MET A 279 14.44 -0.57 6.80
CA MET A 279 15.36 -1.55 6.23
C MET A 279 16.17 -2.30 7.29
N TYR A 280 16.85 -1.60 8.21
CA TYR A 280 17.64 -2.31 9.23
C TYR A 280 16.76 -3.01 10.27
N SER A 281 15.53 -2.51 10.52
CA SER A 281 14.58 -3.20 11.41
C SER A 281 14.15 -4.54 10.80
N MET A 282 13.84 -4.58 9.50
CA MET A 282 13.55 -5.83 8.79
C MET A 282 14.75 -6.77 8.85
N PHE A 283 15.96 -6.26 8.57
CA PHE A 283 17.19 -7.05 8.66
C PHE A 283 17.42 -7.64 10.04
N LEU A 284 17.14 -6.90 11.12
CA LEU A 284 17.20 -7.40 12.49
C LEU A 284 16.20 -8.55 12.72
N GLY A 285 14.98 -8.45 12.18
CA GLY A 285 14.02 -9.55 12.16
C GLY A 285 14.53 -10.78 11.41
N ASN A 286 15.18 -10.57 10.27
CA ASN A 286 15.81 -11.65 9.50
C ASN A 286 16.93 -12.33 10.30
N ILE A 287 17.79 -11.57 10.99
CA ILE A 287 18.84 -12.12 11.86
C ILE A 287 18.22 -12.94 12.99
N ILE A 288 17.20 -12.41 13.67
CA ILE A 288 16.52 -13.10 14.78
C ILE A 288 15.99 -14.45 14.31
N THR A 289 15.29 -14.48 13.17
CA THR A 289 14.65 -15.70 12.69
C THR A 289 15.64 -16.63 12.00
N TRP A 290 16.21 -16.18 10.89
CA TRP A 290 17.02 -17.00 9.99
C TRP A 290 18.46 -17.17 10.44
N GLY A 291 18.99 -16.23 11.23
CA GLY A 291 20.36 -16.29 11.76
C GLY A 291 20.46 -17.02 13.11
N ILE A 292 19.44 -16.93 13.96
CA ILE A 292 19.52 -17.40 15.36
C ILE A 292 18.45 -18.45 15.65
N LEU A 293 17.17 -18.08 15.61
CA LEU A 293 16.07 -18.91 16.09
C LEU A 293 15.97 -20.23 15.31
N MET A 294 16.04 -20.14 13.98
CA MET A 294 15.89 -21.28 13.08
C MET A 294 17.04 -22.29 13.22
N PRO A 295 18.33 -21.90 13.12
CA PRO A 295 19.45 -22.82 13.35
C PRO A 295 19.46 -23.44 14.75
N VAL A 296 19.18 -22.65 15.81
CA VAL A 296 19.22 -23.13 17.20
C VAL A 296 18.12 -24.14 17.47
N LEU A 297 16.87 -23.85 17.07
CA LEU A 297 15.76 -24.77 17.26
C LEU A 297 15.98 -26.06 16.48
N LYS A 298 16.42 -25.98 15.22
CA LYS A 298 16.68 -27.15 14.37
C LYS A 298 17.79 -28.04 14.94
N ALA A 299 18.85 -27.45 15.48
CA ALA A 299 19.98 -28.20 16.02
C ALA A 299 19.72 -28.83 17.40
N GLN A 300 18.94 -28.18 18.26
CA GLN A 300 18.88 -28.54 19.69
C GLN A 300 17.53 -29.09 20.17
N LYS A 301 16.43 -28.87 19.43
CA LYS A 301 15.07 -29.07 19.95
C LYS A 301 14.18 -29.98 19.10
N LEU A 302 14.68 -30.45 17.95
CA LEU A 302 14.01 -31.43 17.10
C LEU A 302 13.81 -32.74 17.88
N GLY A 303 12.56 -33.23 17.93
CA GLY A 303 12.18 -34.45 18.65
C GLY A 303 11.89 -34.27 20.15
N VAL A 304 12.04 -33.06 20.71
CA VAL A 304 11.71 -32.75 22.11
C VAL A 304 10.62 -31.71 22.22
N TRP A 305 10.71 -30.62 21.45
CA TRP A 305 9.72 -29.53 21.47
C TRP A 305 8.73 -29.63 20.31
N TYR A 306 9.15 -30.23 19.21
CA TYR A 306 8.35 -30.41 17.99
C TYR A 306 8.91 -31.56 17.16
N GLU A 307 8.05 -32.18 16.34
CA GLU A 307 8.39 -33.36 15.54
C GLU A 307 8.52 -33.08 14.04
N SER A 308 8.02 -31.93 13.56
CA SER A 308 8.05 -31.57 12.14
C SER A 308 8.76 -30.23 11.91
N GLU A 309 9.42 -30.11 10.75
CA GLU A 309 9.96 -28.81 10.30
C GLU A 309 8.88 -27.89 9.71
N GLY A 310 7.63 -28.38 9.60
CA GLY A 310 6.50 -27.67 9.02
C GLY A 310 5.87 -26.63 9.96
N ALA A 311 4.73 -26.09 9.54
CA ALA A 311 4.00 -25.05 10.27
C ALA A 311 3.46 -25.49 11.63
N ALA A 312 3.24 -26.79 11.83
CA ALA A 312 2.87 -27.39 13.11
C ALA A 312 4.07 -27.67 14.04
N GLY A 313 5.29 -27.30 13.65
CA GLY A 313 6.49 -27.53 14.44
C GLY A 313 7.45 -26.37 14.36
N LEU A 314 8.59 -26.55 13.71
CA LEU A 314 9.69 -25.59 13.71
C LEU A 314 9.27 -24.19 13.19
N LYS A 315 8.48 -24.13 12.11
CA LYS A 315 8.03 -22.84 11.54
C LYS A 315 7.06 -22.08 12.45
N ALA A 316 6.38 -22.77 13.36
CA ALA A 316 5.43 -22.16 14.27
C ALA A 316 6.11 -21.08 15.14
N TYR A 317 7.28 -21.38 15.69
CA TYR A 317 7.93 -20.50 16.68
C TYR A 317 8.18 -19.09 16.16
N TYR A 318 8.74 -18.93 14.96
CA TYR A 318 8.94 -17.59 14.40
C TYR A 318 7.64 -16.98 13.89
N THR A 319 6.77 -17.77 13.26
CA THR A 319 5.51 -17.30 12.68
C THR A 319 4.60 -16.73 13.75
N PHE A 320 4.40 -17.45 14.86
CA PHE A 320 3.56 -17.00 15.97
C PHE A 320 4.16 -15.85 16.76
N THR A 321 5.49 -15.79 16.88
CA THR A 321 6.16 -14.63 17.48
C THR A 321 5.93 -13.38 16.65
N ALA A 322 6.13 -13.49 15.33
CA ALA A 322 5.90 -12.39 14.42
C ALA A 322 4.41 -11.98 14.40
N VAL A 323 3.48 -12.94 14.37
CA VAL A 323 2.04 -12.69 14.51
C VAL A 323 1.71 -11.96 15.80
N ALA A 324 2.29 -12.36 16.94
CA ALA A 324 2.07 -11.70 18.22
C ALA A 324 2.55 -10.23 18.18
N ILE A 325 3.74 -9.97 17.63
CA ILE A 325 4.26 -8.61 17.42
C ILE A 325 3.31 -7.81 16.52
N ILE A 326 2.91 -8.37 15.38
CA ILE A 326 2.01 -7.73 14.41
C ILE A 326 0.68 -7.37 15.06
N CYS A 327 0.08 -8.27 15.85
CA CYS A 327 -1.20 -8.05 16.50
C CYS A 327 -1.12 -7.01 17.61
N VAL A 328 -0.06 -7.04 18.43
CA VAL A 328 0.12 -6.05 19.50
C VAL A 328 0.47 -4.67 18.94
N ASP A 329 1.29 -4.61 17.90
CA ASP A 329 1.61 -3.36 17.21
C ASP A 329 0.38 -2.77 16.51
N ALA A 330 -0.45 -3.62 15.91
CA ALA A 330 -1.74 -3.26 15.37
C ALA A 330 -2.65 -2.62 16.44
N LEU A 331 -2.80 -3.27 17.60
CA LEU A 331 -3.58 -2.73 18.72
C LEU A 331 -2.99 -1.42 19.26
N TYR A 332 -1.68 -1.36 19.42
CA TYR A 332 -0.96 -0.15 19.86
C TYR A 332 -1.22 1.01 18.91
N SER A 333 -1.11 0.77 17.59
CA SER A 333 -1.37 1.77 16.56
C SER A 333 -2.81 2.28 16.58
N ILE A 334 -3.79 1.39 16.80
CA ILE A 334 -5.20 1.78 16.95
C ILE A 334 -5.40 2.65 18.20
N ILE A 335 -4.84 2.26 19.34
CA ILE A 335 -4.93 3.03 20.60
C ILE A 335 -4.27 4.39 20.44
N LYS A 336 -3.04 4.43 19.91
CA LYS A 336 -2.29 5.67 19.65
C LYS A 336 -3.07 6.60 18.73
N MET A 337 -3.61 6.09 17.63
CA MET A 337 -4.42 6.87 16.71
C MET A 337 -5.67 7.42 17.40
N GLY A 338 -6.33 6.62 18.24
CA GLY A 338 -7.45 7.06 19.08
C GLY A 338 -7.08 8.19 20.05
N ILE A 339 -5.91 8.11 20.70
CA ILE A 339 -5.39 9.16 21.59
C ILE A 339 -5.10 10.46 20.80
N ILE A 340 -4.46 10.36 19.64
CA ILE A 340 -4.16 11.51 18.78
C ILE A 340 -5.46 12.21 18.37
N ILE A 341 -6.45 11.43 17.88
CA ILE A 341 -7.75 11.97 17.48
C ILE A 341 -8.45 12.64 18.68
N GLY A 342 -8.46 11.99 19.85
CA GLY A 342 -9.07 12.54 21.07
C GLY A 342 -8.42 13.85 21.52
N LYS A 343 -7.08 13.94 21.49
CA LYS A 343 -6.35 15.17 21.80
C LYS A 343 -6.67 16.29 20.81
N SER A 344 -6.71 16.00 19.52
CA SER A 344 -7.08 16.99 18.49
C SER A 344 -8.50 17.53 18.69
N TRP A 345 -9.43 16.70 19.15
CA TRP A 345 -10.81 17.13 19.41
C TRP A 345 -10.91 18.02 20.66
N SER A 346 -10.16 17.70 21.72
CA SER A 346 -10.09 18.55 22.92
C SER A 346 -9.43 19.89 22.64
N ALA A 347 -8.32 19.92 21.89
CA ALA A 347 -7.64 21.17 21.51
C ALA A 347 -8.56 22.12 20.73
N LYS A 348 -9.40 21.58 19.84
CA LYS A 348 -10.37 22.36 19.07
C LYS A 348 -11.52 22.93 19.92
N LYS A 349 -11.83 22.29 21.05
CA LYS A 349 -12.82 22.77 22.03
C LYS A 349 -12.28 23.92 22.87
N ASP A 350 -10.97 23.95 23.10
CA ASP A 350 -10.28 25.06 23.77
C ASP A 350 -10.05 26.24 22.81
N GLU A 351 -9.68 26.00 21.54
CA GLU A 351 -9.62 27.06 20.52
C GLU A 351 -10.97 27.76 20.31
N ASN A 352 -12.09 27.01 20.26
CA ASN A 352 -13.43 27.61 20.19
C ASN A 352 -13.83 28.41 21.44
N LYS A 353 -13.15 28.25 22.59
CA LYS A 353 -13.31 29.14 23.74
C LYS A 353 -12.48 30.41 23.58
N THR A 354 -11.23 30.29 23.12
CA THR A 354 -10.31 31.44 22.94
C THR A 354 -10.71 32.35 21.78
N ILE A 355 -11.37 31.83 20.75
CA ILE A 355 -11.87 32.63 19.61
C ILE A 355 -13.02 33.57 20.02
N THR A 356 -13.72 33.30 21.13
CA THR A 356 -14.78 34.20 21.63
C THR A 356 -14.23 35.45 22.35
N GLU A 357 -12.92 35.52 22.60
CA GLU A 357 -12.27 36.64 23.31
C GLU A 357 -11.21 37.39 22.46
N ALA A 358 -10.94 36.93 21.23
CA ALA A 358 -9.87 37.47 20.37
C ALA A 358 -10.37 38.27 19.15
N ASP A 359 -11.66 38.54 19.04
CA ASP A 359 -12.28 39.17 17.86
C ASP A 359 -12.15 40.71 17.80
N ASP A 360 -11.31 41.32 18.65
CA ASP A 360 -11.24 42.79 18.77
C ASP A 360 -9.92 43.44 18.34
N LYS A 361 -8.93 42.70 17.81
CA LYS A 361 -7.73 43.33 17.21
C LYS A 361 -7.15 42.54 16.04
N ALA A 362 -7.74 42.71 14.86
CA ALA A 362 -7.07 42.41 13.60
C ALA A 362 -6.67 43.73 12.90
N THR A 363 -5.39 44.06 13.02
CA THR A 363 -4.74 45.14 12.27
C THR A 363 -4.59 44.75 10.80
N GLU A 364 -4.92 45.67 9.90
CA GLU A 364 -4.67 45.57 8.45
C GLU A 364 -3.18 45.28 8.17
N ASN A 365 -2.90 44.16 7.51
CA ASN A 365 -1.63 43.87 6.85
C ASN A 365 -1.94 43.14 5.53
N ASP A 366 -1.58 43.78 4.43
CA ASP A 366 -2.07 43.49 3.07
C ASP A 366 -1.33 42.36 2.31
N ASP A 367 -0.59 41.48 3.00
CA ASP A 367 0.23 40.42 2.35
C ASP A 367 -0.31 38.98 2.50
N VAL A 368 -1.41 38.78 3.26
CA VAL A 368 -1.99 37.45 3.53
C VAL A 368 -3.05 37.03 2.49
N LEU A 369 -3.45 37.95 1.60
CA LEU A 369 -4.61 37.81 0.71
C LEU A 369 -4.37 36.83 -0.48
N SER A 370 -3.14 36.65 -0.97
CA SER A 370 -2.82 35.89 -2.22
C SER A 370 -2.88 34.36 -2.08
N LYS A 371 -2.36 33.78 -0.99
CA LYS A 371 -2.48 32.34 -0.69
C LYS A 371 -3.92 31.95 -0.37
N ALA A 372 -4.60 32.79 0.40
CA ALA A 372 -6.01 32.61 0.75
C ALA A 372 -6.89 32.60 -0.51
N GLN A 373 -6.58 33.44 -1.50
CA GLN A 373 -7.29 33.49 -2.79
C GLN A 373 -7.06 32.26 -3.67
N ARG A 374 -5.80 31.81 -3.85
CA ARG A 374 -5.51 30.56 -4.59
C ARG A 374 -6.17 29.36 -3.94
N GLN A 375 -6.12 29.31 -2.61
CA GLN A 375 -6.77 28.29 -1.81
C GLN A 375 -8.29 28.35 -1.97
N ALA A 376 -8.91 29.53 -1.87
CA ALA A 376 -10.34 29.72 -2.08
C ALA A 376 -10.78 29.33 -3.51
N TYR A 377 -9.92 29.55 -4.51
CA TYR A 377 -10.14 29.13 -5.88
C TYR A 377 -10.14 27.60 -6.03
N LEU A 378 -9.14 26.92 -5.46
CA LEU A 378 -9.08 25.45 -5.44
C LEU A 378 -10.24 24.85 -4.65
N ASP A 379 -10.60 25.44 -3.50
CA ASP A 379 -11.75 25.06 -2.70
C ASP A 379 -13.04 25.16 -3.53
N LYS A 380 -13.22 26.27 -4.26
CA LYS A 380 -14.38 26.46 -5.16
C LYS A 380 -14.43 25.45 -6.30
N ILE A 381 -13.30 25.12 -6.92
CA ILE A 381 -13.24 24.09 -7.98
C ILE A 381 -13.58 22.72 -7.41
N PHE A 382 -13.01 22.38 -6.26
CA PHE A 382 -13.19 21.09 -5.63
C PHE A 382 -14.62 20.91 -5.09
N GLU A 383 -15.21 21.97 -4.53
CA GLU A 383 -16.59 22.01 -4.04
C GLU A 383 -17.65 22.23 -5.14
N SER A 384 -17.24 22.54 -6.38
CA SER A 384 -18.17 22.75 -7.51
C SER A 384 -19.15 21.58 -7.73
N ALA A 385 -18.83 20.39 -7.21
CA ALA A 385 -19.70 19.24 -7.19
C ALA A 385 -20.29 19.02 -5.78
N HIS A 386 -21.50 19.52 -5.55
CA HIS A 386 -22.30 19.14 -4.39
C HIS A 386 -22.87 17.74 -4.60
N ILE A 387 -22.52 16.79 -3.72
CA ILE A 387 -23.07 15.43 -3.76
C ILE A 387 -24.13 15.34 -2.68
N PRO A 388 -25.40 15.08 -3.03
CA PRO A 388 -26.45 14.95 -2.05
C PRO A 388 -26.16 13.84 -1.04
N THR A 389 -26.50 14.09 0.23
CA THR A 389 -26.26 13.12 1.31
C THR A 389 -26.94 11.78 1.05
N TRP A 390 -28.14 11.81 0.48
CA TRP A 390 -28.90 10.61 0.14
C TRP A 390 -28.18 9.72 -0.87
N SER A 391 -27.38 10.27 -1.78
CA SER A 391 -26.74 9.50 -2.86
C SER A 391 -25.63 8.60 -2.32
N TRP A 392 -24.78 9.10 -1.41
CA TRP A 392 -23.71 8.29 -0.84
C TRP A 392 -24.19 7.39 0.30
N ILE A 393 -25.16 7.83 1.13
CA ILE A 393 -25.78 6.94 2.13
C ILE A 393 -26.55 5.83 1.44
N GLY A 394 -27.38 6.16 0.45
CA GLY A 394 -28.14 5.19 -0.33
C GLY A 394 -27.22 4.21 -1.05
N GLY A 395 -26.15 4.73 -1.67
CA GLY A 395 -25.11 3.90 -2.29
C GLY A 395 -24.45 2.92 -1.30
N LEU A 396 -24.09 3.39 -0.11
CA LEU A 396 -23.50 2.56 0.94
C LEU A 396 -24.47 1.49 1.45
N VAL A 397 -25.75 1.83 1.68
CA VAL A 397 -26.77 0.88 2.13
C VAL A 397 -27.07 -0.17 1.07
N VAL A 398 -27.26 0.24 -0.19
CA VAL A 398 -27.50 -0.68 -1.31
C VAL A 398 -26.28 -1.57 -1.51
N PHE A 399 -25.07 -1.01 -1.50
CA PHE A 399 -23.86 -1.79 -1.67
C PHE A 399 -23.67 -2.77 -0.51
N ALA A 400 -23.86 -2.35 0.75
CA ALA A 400 -23.82 -3.25 1.90
C ALA A 400 -24.83 -4.39 1.80
N ALA A 401 -26.06 -4.13 1.31
CA ALA A 401 -27.05 -5.17 1.09
C ALA A 401 -26.59 -6.17 0.01
N VAL A 402 -26.04 -5.68 -1.11
CA VAL A 402 -25.46 -6.52 -2.16
C VAL A 402 -24.30 -7.34 -1.61
N SER A 403 -23.40 -6.75 -0.83
CA SER A 403 -22.27 -7.46 -0.19
C SER A 403 -22.76 -8.57 0.73
N VAL A 404 -23.77 -8.30 1.58
CA VAL A 404 -24.36 -9.30 2.46
C VAL A 404 -24.92 -10.48 1.67
N VAL A 405 -25.67 -10.20 0.60
CA VAL A 405 -26.24 -11.23 -0.27
C VAL A 405 -25.14 -12.04 -0.95
N VAL A 406 -24.23 -11.39 -1.69
CA VAL A 406 -23.19 -12.06 -2.48
C VAL A 406 -22.26 -12.88 -1.60
N ILE A 407 -21.78 -12.33 -0.47
CA ILE A 407 -20.88 -13.04 0.44
C ILE A 407 -21.59 -14.23 1.10
N SER A 408 -22.85 -14.07 1.54
CA SER A 408 -23.59 -15.17 2.17
C SER A 408 -23.91 -16.32 1.20
N PHE A 409 -24.15 -16.00 -0.08
CA PHE A 409 -24.33 -17.02 -1.12
C PHE A 409 -23.01 -17.69 -1.53
N MET A 410 -21.91 -16.94 -1.55
CA MET A 410 -20.59 -17.48 -1.94
C MET A 410 -19.94 -18.34 -0.86
N PHE A 411 -20.19 -18.00 0.41
CA PHE A 411 -19.57 -18.66 1.56
C PHE A 411 -20.66 -19.05 2.56
N GLU A 412 -21.22 -20.25 2.40
CA GLU A 412 -22.37 -20.73 3.21
C GLU A 412 -22.08 -20.73 4.72
N THR A 413 -20.82 -20.89 5.11
CA THR A 413 -20.38 -20.84 6.51
C THR A 413 -20.43 -19.43 7.10
N VAL A 414 -20.48 -18.40 6.27
CA VAL A 414 -20.48 -16.99 6.68
C VAL A 414 -21.92 -16.50 6.86
N LYS A 415 -22.35 -16.47 8.12
CA LYS A 415 -23.68 -15.99 8.48
C LYS A 415 -23.86 -14.50 8.14
N TRP A 416 -24.97 -14.16 7.49
CA TRP A 416 -25.27 -12.81 6.98
C TRP A 416 -25.12 -11.69 8.00
N TYR A 417 -25.47 -11.93 9.28
CA TYR A 417 -25.41 -10.92 10.32
C TYR A 417 -23.96 -10.52 10.66
N LYS A 418 -22.99 -11.43 10.49
CA LYS A 418 -21.56 -11.13 10.70
C LYS A 418 -21.06 -10.19 9.60
N VAL A 419 -21.48 -10.43 8.36
CA VAL A 419 -21.21 -9.55 7.21
C VAL A 419 -21.80 -8.16 7.47
N LEU A 420 -23.06 -8.10 7.91
CA LEU A 420 -23.74 -6.84 8.22
C LEU A 420 -23.02 -6.03 9.32
N VAL A 421 -22.59 -6.69 10.40
CA VAL A 421 -21.80 -6.03 11.46
C VAL A 421 -20.52 -5.42 10.88
N CYS A 422 -19.79 -6.17 10.03
CA CYS A 422 -18.61 -5.63 9.36
C CYS A 422 -18.95 -4.43 8.46
N CYS A 423 -20.03 -4.49 7.65
CA CYS A 423 -20.49 -3.36 6.84
C CYS A 423 -20.70 -2.09 7.69
N LEU A 424 -21.28 -2.22 8.88
CA LEU A 424 -21.56 -1.10 9.79
C LEU A 424 -20.29 -0.57 10.46
N LEU A 425 -19.30 -1.42 10.69
CA LEU A 425 -18.03 -1.03 11.32
C LEU A 425 -17.07 -0.34 10.35
N ILE A 426 -17.11 -0.64 9.06
CA ILE A 426 -16.18 -0.07 8.07
C ILE A 426 -16.20 1.47 8.09
N PRO A 427 -17.34 2.18 7.98
CA PRO A 427 -17.35 3.64 8.03
C PRO A 427 -16.75 4.22 9.31
N ILE A 428 -16.96 3.56 10.45
CA ILE A 428 -16.46 4.00 11.76
C ILE A 428 -14.92 3.96 11.77
N PHE A 429 -14.35 2.82 11.36
CA PHE A 429 -12.89 2.66 11.32
C PHE A 429 -12.24 3.49 10.22
N ALA A 430 -12.88 3.60 9.07
CA ALA A 430 -12.37 4.36 7.93
C ALA A 430 -12.13 5.84 8.27
N ILE A 431 -13.00 6.48 9.06
CA ILE A 431 -12.80 7.89 9.48
C ILE A 431 -11.46 8.07 10.21
N GLY A 432 -11.18 7.21 11.18
CA GLY A 432 -9.94 7.28 11.96
C GLY A 432 -8.71 6.99 11.09
N ILE A 433 -8.79 5.96 10.25
CA ILE A 433 -7.70 5.57 9.35
C ILE A 433 -7.41 6.67 8.34
N VAL A 434 -8.42 7.24 7.69
CA VAL A 434 -8.26 8.36 6.73
C VAL A 434 -7.57 9.55 7.40
N GLN A 435 -7.98 9.91 8.61
CA GLN A 435 -7.36 11.00 9.36
C GLN A 435 -5.89 10.68 9.69
N GLY A 436 -5.61 9.47 10.19
CA GLY A 436 -4.27 9.02 10.49
C GLY A 436 -3.35 9.05 9.27
N THR A 437 -3.79 8.44 8.16
CA THR A 437 -3.06 8.46 6.88
C THR A 437 -2.86 9.88 6.37
N GLY A 438 -3.83 10.78 6.54
CA GLY A 438 -3.68 12.19 6.16
C GLY A 438 -2.63 12.96 6.95
N MET A 439 -2.35 12.56 8.20
CA MET A 439 -1.33 13.18 9.04
C MET A 439 0.06 12.54 8.88
N THR A 440 0.13 11.22 8.69
CA THR A 440 1.38 10.46 8.81
C THR A 440 1.76 9.64 7.58
N ASP A 441 0.92 9.61 6.54
CA ASP A 441 1.03 8.70 5.38
C ASP A 441 0.92 7.21 5.72
N TRP A 442 0.62 6.87 6.97
CA TRP A 442 0.55 5.49 7.42
C TRP A 442 -0.88 4.97 7.42
N ASN A 443 -1.11 3.86 6.71
CA ASN A 443 -2.41 3.21 6.61
C ASN A 443 -2.50 2.03 7.60
N VAL A 444 -3.39 2.17 8.59
CA VAL A 444 -3.55 1.22 9.71
C VAL A 444 -4.68 0.20 9.45
N SER A 445 -5.19 0.11 8.21
CA SER A 445 -6.30 -0.79 7.88
C SER A 445 -6.00 -2.26 8.17
N SER A 446 -4.77 -2.72 7.90
CA SER A 446 -4.35 -4.09 8.21
C SER A 446 -4.47 -4.41 9.71
N ALA A 447 -4.20 -3.43 10.58
CA ALA A 447 -4.32 -3.61 12.03
C ALA A 447 -5.78 -3.79 12.46
N VAL A 448 -6.68 -2.94 11.95
CA VAL A 448 -8.13 -3.07 12.21
C VAL A 448 -8.65 -4.39 11.64
N GLY A 449 -8.22 -4.78 10.46
CA GLY A 449 -8.55 -6.08 9.87
C GLY A 449 -8.21 -7.24 10.78
N LYS A 450 -6.99 -7.28 11.32
CA LYS A 450 -6.56 -8.32 12.25
C LYS A 450 -7.37 -8.31 13.55
N LEU A 451 -7.74 -7.14 14.07
CA LEU A 451 -8.67 -7.06 15.20
C LEU A 451 -10.01 -7.72 14.86
N ILE A 452 -10.58 -7.41 13.69
CA ILE A 452 -11.83 -8.02 13.21
C ILE A 452 -11.67 -9.54 13.02
N LEU A 453 -10.53 -10.00 12.51
CA LEU A 453 -10.22 -11.42 12.38
C LEU A 453 -10.38 -12.14 13.73
N PHE A 454 -9.81 -11.61 14.83
CA PHE A 454 -9.94 -12.20 16.16
C PHE A 454 -11.35 -12.08 16.76
N VAL A 455 -12.04 -10.96 16.54
CA VAL A 455 -13.44 -10.78 16.98
C VAL A 455 -14.36 -11.79 16.28
N ILE A 456 -14.23 -11.94 14.96
CA ILE A 456 -15.07 -12.86 14.19
C ILE A 456 -14.68 -14.31 14.47
N GLY A 457 -13.39 -14.61 14.62
CA GLY A 457 -12.91 -15.94 14.97
C GLY A 457 -13.41 -16.40 16.33
N SER A 458 -13.35 -15.53 17.35
CA SER A 458 -13.89 -15.84 18.67
C SER A 458 -15.43 -15.94 18.69
N TRP A 459 -16.11 -15.25 17.79
CA TRP A 459 -17.57 -15.35 17.57
C TRP A 459 -17.98 -16.55 16.69
N THR A 460 -17.10 -17.52 16.47
CA THR A 460 -17.43 -18.70 15.67
C THR A 460 -17.87 -19.83 16.60
N ASP A 461 -19.19 -20.06 16.63
CA ASP A 461 -19.83 -21.13 17.39
C ASP A 461 -19.87 -22.44 16.59
N GLY A 462 -19.84 -23.59 17.29
CA GLY A 462 -20.01 -24.93 16.70
C GLY A 462 -18.83 -25.85 16.93
N ASN A 463 -19.02 -27.14 16.62
CA ASN A 463 -17.99 -28.17 16.79
C ASN A 463 -16.81 -28.01 15.81
N ASP A 464 -17.04 -27.41 14.64
CA ASP A 464 -16.07 -27.36 13.54
C ASP A 464 -15.44 -25.97 13.33
N LYS A 465 -15.39 -25.10 14.35
CA LYS A 465 -14.61 -23.82 14.46
C LYS A 465 -13.97 -23.25 13.16
N SER A 466 -14.76 -23.04 12.12
CA SER A 466 -14.30 -22.72 10.75
C SER A 466 -13.61 -21.37 10.66
N ILE A 467 -12.51 -21.29 9.91
CA ILE A 467 -11.73 -20.05 9.75
C ILE A 467 -12.20 -19.17 8.58
N ILE A 468 -13.18 -19.62 7.78
CA ILE A 468 -13.62 -18.91 6.57
C ILE A 468 -14.13 -17.51 6.92
N ALA A 469 -15.02 -17.42 7.92
CA ALA A 469 -15.64 -16.14 8.28
C ALA A 469 -14.62 -15.11 8.78
N SER A 470 -13.64 -15.53 9.58
CA SER A 470 -12.64 -14.60 10.13
C SER A 470 -11.71 -14.07 9.04
N LEU A 471 -11.31 -14.90 8.08
CA LEU A 471 -10.48 -14.50 6.93
C LEU A 471 -11.24 -13.61 5.94
N ILE A 472 -12.44 -14.00 5.54
CA ILE A 472 -13.21 -13.22 4.56
C ILE A 472 -13.60 -11.85 5.14
N LEU A 473 -14.13 -11.82 6.37
CA LEU A 473 -14.62 -10.57 6.96
C LEU A 473 -13.48 -9.64 7.40
N CYS A 474 -12.31 -10.16 7.77
CA CYS A 474 -11.16 -9.30 7.99
C CYS A 474 -10.73 -8.59 6.71
N GLN A 475 -10.64 -9.31 5.58
CA GLN A 475 -10.24 -8.71 4.31
C GLN A 475 -11.27 -7.69 3.82
N MET A 476 -12.55 -7.97 4.00
CA MET A 476 -13.63 -7.01 3.71
C MET A 476 -13.42 -5.67 4.45
N VAL A 477 -13.09 -5.72 5.75
CA VAL A 477 -12.86 -4.50 6.54
C VAL A 477 -11.57 -3.78 6.13
N ILE A 478 -10.48 -4.53 5.87
CA ILE A 478 -9.23 -3.96 5.37
C ILE A 478 -9.47 -3.20 4.08
N VAL A 479 -10.14 -3.82 3.11
CA VAL A 479 -10.44 -3.23 1.81
C VAL A 479 -11.29 -1.98 1.95
N GLY A 480 -12.35 -2.03 2.75
CA GLY A 480 -13.23 -0.87 2.95
C GLY A 480 -12.51 0.34 3.55
N CYS A 481 -11.69 0.11 4.57
CA CYS A 481 -10.96 1.18 5.25
C CYS A 481 -9.77 1.69 4.43
N SER A 482 -9.00 0.78 3.83
CA SER A 482 -7.77 1.11 3.11
C SER A 482 -8.09 1.84 1.81
N GLN A 483 -9.11 1.39 1.07
CA GLN A 483 -9.56 2.13 -0.10
C GLN A 483 -10.07 3.52 0.28
N ALA A 484 -10.79 3.69 1.40
CA ALA A 484 -11.23 5.03 1.81
C ALA A 484 -10.05 5.99 2.04
N ALA A 485 -8.96 5.49 2.63
CA ALA A 485 -7.73 6.25 2.88
C ALA A 485 -6.96 6.57 1.59
N ASP A 486 -6.77 5.57 0.72
CA ASP A 486 -6.02 5.72 -0.53
C ASP A 486 -6.76 6.66 -1.50
N LEU A 487 -8.09 6.54 -1.61
CA LEU A 487 -8.92 7.44 -2.41
C LEU A 487 -8.90 8.87 -1.87
N MET A 488 -8.69 9.06 -0.56
CA MET A 488 -8.50 10.40 0.02
C MET A 488 -7.16 11.01 -0.38
N GLN A 489 -6.10 10.19 -0.53
CA GLN A 489 -4.85 10.66 -1.12
C GLN A 489 -5.05 11.13 -2.56
N ASP A 490 -5.81 10.38 -3.36
CA ASP A 490 -6.14 10.78 -4.73
C ASP A 490 -6.96 12.08 -4.75
N PHE A 491 -7.91 12.25 -3.83
CA PHE A 491 -8.63 13.52 -3.67
C PHE A 491 -7.67 14.66 -3.32
N LYS A 492 -6.67 14.44 -2.47
CA LYS A 492 -5.63 15.44 -2.19
C LYS A 492 -4.83 15.76 -3.44
N THR A 493 -4.41 14.75 -4.20
CA THR A 493 -3.68 14.96 -5.46
C THR A 493 -4.52 15.78 -6.42
N GLY A 494 -5.78 15.38 -6.65
CA GLY A 494 -6.74 16.09 -7.48
C GLY A 494 -6.95 17.53 -7.04
N TYR A 495 -7.12 17.75 -5.74
CA TYR A 495 -7.26 19.09 -5.15
C TYR A 495 -6.05 19.99 -5.47
N LEU A 496 -4.83 19.49 -5.26
CA LEU A 496 -3.59 20.27 -5.46
C LEU A 496 -3.28 20.56 -6.94
N VAL A 497 -3.84 19.78 -7.87
CA VAL A 497 -3.73 20.02 -9.32
C VAL A 497 -4.96 20.72 -9.92
N GLY A 498 -5.92 21.12 -9.08
CA GLY A 498 -7.14 21.79 -9.51
C GLY A 498 -8.11 20.90 -10.29
N ALA A 499 -8.06 19.58 -10.12
CA ALA A 499 -9.11 18.70 -10.64
C ALA A 499 -10.39 18.81 -9.79
N SER A 500 -11.54 18.71 -10.43
CA SER A 500 -12.82 18.74 -9.71
C SER A 500 -13.06 17.41 -9.00
N ALA A 501 -13.72 17.45 -7.84
CA ALA A 501 -14.07 16.24 -7.10
C ALA A 501 -14.95 15.28 -7.94
N LYS A 502 -15.79 15.81 -8.83
CA LYS A 502 -16.62 15.00 -9.74
C LYS A 502 -15.76 14.14 -10.68
N SER A 503 -14.72 14.71 -11.26
CA SER A 503 -13.83 13.97 -12.17
C SER A 503 -13.09 12.85 -11.44
N MET A 504 -12.62 13.12 -10.22
CA MET A 504 -11.99 12.12 -9.36
C MET A 504 -12.95 10.99 -9.04
N ILE A 505 -14.18 11.28 -8.65
CA ILE A 505 -15.21 10.27 -8.34
C ILE A 505 -15.51 9.38 -9.54
N VAL A 506 -15.63 9.97 -10.74
CA VAL A 506 -15.87 9.18 -11.96
C VAL A 506 -14.69 8.26 -12.25
N ALA A 507 -13.45 8.77 -12.15
CA ALA A 507 -12.24 7.97 -12.35
C ALA A 507 -12.12 6.83 -11.34
N GLN A 508 -12.44 7.13 -10.09
CA GLN A 508 -12.44 6.21 -8.96
C GLN A 508 -13.47 5.08 -9.17
N ILE A 509 -14.74 5.40 -9.39
CA ILE A 509 -15.81 4.40 -9.60
C ILE A 509 -15.48 3.54 -10.83
N PHE A 510 -15.06 4.16 -11.94
CA PHE A 510 -14.71 3.43 -13.15
C PHE A 510 -13.53 2.48 -12.92
N GLY A 511 -12.46 2.96 -12.27
CA GLY A 511 -11.31 2.14 -11.89
C GLY A 511 -11.72 0.97 -10.98
N ALA A 512 -12.60 1.19 -10.00
CA ALA A 512 -13.12 0.15 -9.13
C ALA A 512 -13.88 -0.93 -9.90
N CYS A 513 -14.74 -0.53 -10.84
CA CYS A 513 -15.45 -1.47 -11.71
C CYS A 513 -14.49 -2.29 -12.57
N MET A 514 -13.45 -1.65 -13.13
CA MET A 514 -12.41 -2.36 -13.88
C MET A 514 -11.59 -3.31 -12.99
N SER A 515 -11.34 -2.93 -11.73
CA SER A 515 -10.66 -3.76 -10.74
C SER A 515 -11.38 -5.10 -10.55
N CYS A 516 -12.73 -5.09 -10.51
CA CYS A 516 -13.53 -6.31 -10.41
C CYS A 516 -13.30 -7.30 -11.56
N LEU A 517 -12.85 -6.85 -12.74
CA LEU A 517 -12.57 -7.72 -13.88
C LEU A 517 -11.08 -8.07 -13.97
N VAL A 518 -10.23 -7.06 -13.78
CA VAL A 518 -8.77 -7.18 -13.91
C VAL A 518 -8.21 -8.08 -12.82
N VAL A 519 -8.57 -7.85 -11.55
CA VAL A 519 -7.93 -8.53 -10.42
C VAL A 519 -8.22 -10.04 -10.42
N PRO A 520 -9.47 -10.52 -10.64
CA PRO A 520 -9.73 -11.96 -10.81
C PRO A 520 -8.97 -12.57 -11.98
N THR A 521 -8.81 -11.83 -13.08
CA THR A 521 -8.06 -12.31 -14.25
C THR A 521 -6.58 -12.47 -13.93
N VAL A 522 -5.98 -11.47 -13.27
CA VAL A 522 -4.59 -11.54 -12.80
C VAL A 522 -4.40 -12.69 -11.81
N TRP A 523 -5.34 -12.87 -10.87
CA TRP A 523 -5.30 -13.96 -9.90
C TRP A 523 -5.27 -15.34 -10.57
N VAL A 524 -6.20 -15.60 -11.50
CA VAL A 524 -6.25 -16.88 -12.23
C VAL A 524 -4.98 -17.09 -13.05
N LEU A 525 -4.52 -16.06 -13.78
CA LEU A 525 -3.28 -16.15 -14.56
C LEU A 525 -2.06 -16.49 -13.69
N MET A 526 -1.96 -15.89 -12.50
CA MET A 526 -0.87 -16.16 -11.56
C MET A 526 -0.96 -17.57 -10.96
N ASN A 527 -2.15 -18.03 -10.62
CA ASN A 527 -2.38 -19.36 -10.05
C ASN A 527 -2.20 -20.48 -11.08
N ASP A 528 -2.46 -20.21 -12.36
CA ASP A 528 -2.19 -21.15 -13.46
C ASP A 528 -0.70 -21.19 -13.84
N ALA A 529 0.00 -20.05 -13.76
CA ALA A 529 1.42 -19.96 -14.10
C ALA A 529 2.36 -20.42 -12.97
N TYR A 530 1.95 -20.28 -11.71
CA TYR A 530 2.79 -20.56 -10.54
C TYR A 530 2.04 -21.34 -9.48
N THR A 531 2.74 -22.25 -8.80
CA THR A 531 2.24 -22.87 -7.56
C THR A 531 2.32 -21.86 -6.43
N LEU A 532 1.19 -21.60 -5.74
CA LEU A 532 1.08 -20.62 -4.66
C LEU A 532 0.64 -21.31 -3.35
N PRO A 533 1.45 -21.31 -2.27
CA PRO A 533 2.87 -20.92 -2.22
C PRO A 533 3.77 -21.91 -2.96
N GLY A 534 4.91 -21.43 -3.48
CA GLY A 534 5.83 -22.25 -4.26
C GLY A 534 7.26 -21.71 -4.27
N PRO A 535 8.18 -22.34 -5.04
CA PRO A 535 9.60 -21.97 -5.05
C PRO A 535 9.83 -20.55 -5.58
N LEU A 536 9.15 -20.16 -6.65
CA LEU A 536 9.25 -18.84 -7.28
C LEU A 536 8.50 -17.75 -6.48
N LEU A 537 7.27 -18.06 -6.05
CA LEU A 537 6.43 -17.15 -5.27
C LEU A 537 6.16 -17.76 -3.89
N LYS A 538 6.92 -17.32 -2.89
CA LYS A 538 6.86 -17.87 -1.53
C LYS A 538 5.51 -17.61 -0.84
N ALA A 539 4.83 -16.52 -1.19
CA ALA A 539 3.51 -16.14 -0.71
C ALA A 539 3.33 -16.22 0.82
N PRO A 540 4.24 -15.56 1.58
CA PRO A 540 4.41 -15.83 3.02
C PRO A 540 3.17 -15.49 3.86
N PHE A 541 2.35 -14.52 3.43
CA PHE A 541 1.20 -14.09 4.22
C PHE A 541 -0.01 -15.01 4.11
N GLY A 542 -0.06 -15.95 3.15
CA GLY A 542 -1.10 -16.97 3.11
C GLY A 542 -1.07 -17.85 4.37
N GLU A 543 0.11 -18.39 4.68
CA GLU A 543 0.36 -19.18 5.90
C GLU A 543 0.06 -18.36 7.16
N VAL A 544 0.57 -17.13 7.23
CA VAL A 544 0.41 -16.23 8.39
C VAL A 544 -1.07 -15.94 8.68
N TYR A 545 -1.87 -15.62 7.66
CA TYR A 545 -3.29 -15.32 7.84
C TYR A 545 -4.09 -16.56 8.24
N ARG A 546 -3.83 -17.72 7.59
CA ARG A 546 -4.48 -18.98 7.98
C ARG A 546 -4.20 -19.32 9.44
N VAL A 547 -2.95 -19.18 9.86
CA VAL A 547 -2.50 -19.36 11.24
C VAL A 547 -3.20 -18.42 12.23
N MET A 548 -3.27 -17.12 11.92
CA MET A 548 -3.98 -16.15 12.77
C MET A 548 -5.45 -16.55 12.93
N ALA A 549 -6.08 -16.97 11.84
CA ALA A 549 -7.49 -17.34 11.84
C ALA A 549 -7.76 -18.60 12.67
N ILE A 550 -6.90 -19.62 12.59
CA ILE A 550 -7.01 -20.81 13.45
C ILE A 550 -6.81 -20.44 14.92
N THR A 551 -5.84 -19.58 15.22
CA THR A 551 -5.58 -19.11 16.60
C THR A 551 -6.78 -18.36 17.16
N ALA A 552 -7.44 -17.57 16.32
CA ALA A 552 -8.64 -16.82 16.70
C ALA A 552 -9.84 -17.73 17.01
N THR A 553 -9.96 -18.88 16.34
CA THR A 553 -11.10 -19.80 16.53
C THR A 553 -10.83 -20.84 17.60
N VAL A 554 -9.68 -21.51 17.56
CA VAL A 554 -9.32 -22.63 18.46
C VAL A 554 -8.62 -22.17 19.73
N GLY A 555 -7.93 -21.03 19.71
CA GLY A 555 -7.14 -20.52 20.83
C GLY A 555 -5.71 -21.08 20.86
N LEU A 556 -4.97 -20.80 21.94
CA LEU A 556 -3.54 -21.13 22.07
C LEU A 556 -3.26 -22.63 22.27
N SER A 557 -4.29 -23.45 22.50
CA SER A 557 -4.15 -24.90 22.73
C SER A 557 -3.75 -25.69 21.48
N GLY A 558 -3.86 -25.10 20.28
CA GLY A 558 -3.40 -25.71 19.03
C GLY A 558 -1.93 -25.50 18.71
N LEU A 559 -1.17 -24.81 19.58
CA LEU A 559 0.23 -24.43 19.32
C LEU A 559 1.24 -25.46 19.83
N PRO A 560 2.41 -25.58 19.17
CA PRO A 560 3.51 -26.40 19.68
C PRO A 560 3.96 -25.99 21.08
N THR A 561 4.52 -26.94 21.83
CA THR A 561 5.00 -26.71 23.19
C THR A 561 5.97 -25.53 23.25
N TYR A 562 5.82 -24.67 24.26
CA TYR A 562 6.58 -23.43 24.46
C TYR A 562 6.35 -22.29 23.46
N CYS A 563 5.58 -22.48 22.38
CA CYS A 563 5.29 -21.43 21.40
C CYS A 563 4.67 -20.18 22.05
N GLY A 564 3.82 -20.36 23.07
CA GLY A 564 3.23 -19.26 23.83
C GLY A 564 4.25 -18.36 24.54
N TYR A 565 5.41 -18.88 24.99
CA TYR A 565 6.46 -18.05 25.59
C TYR A 565 7.12 -17.14 24.56
N PHE A 566 7.37 -17.64 23.36
CA PHE A 566 7.92 -16.85 22.27
C PHE A 566 6.96 -15.73 21.85
N MET A 567 5.66 -16.03 21.77
CA MET A 567 4.63 -15.02 21.57
C MET A 567 4.67 -13.94 22.66
N LEU A 568 4.77 -14.34 23.93
CA LEU A 568 4.84 -13.41 25.06
C LEU A 568 6.08 -12.50 24.97
N VAL A 569 7.24 -13.05 24.60
CA VAL A 569 8.45 -12.25 24.34
C VAL A 569 8.18 -11.22 23.24
N GLY A 570 7.53 -11.63 22.15
CA GLY A 570 7.10 -10.71 21.08
C GLY A 570 6.18 -9.60 21.60
N VAL A 571 5.16 -9.94 22.40
CA VAL A 571 4.24 -8.96 23.00
C VAL A 571 4.99 -7.93 23.86
N VAL A 572 5.86 -8.40 24.77
CA VAL A 572 6.63 -7.53 25.66
C VAL A 572 7.57 -6.64 24.86
N TYR A 573 8.28 -7.21 23.88
CA TYR A 573 9.16 -6.46 22.98
C TYR A 573 8.41 -5.32 22.30
N THR A 574 7.24 -5.58 21.70
CA THR A 574 6.45 -4.57 20.98
C THR A 574 5.99 -3.45 21.91
N ILE A 575 5.44 -3.77 23.08
CA ILE A 575 4.95 -2.77 24.04
C ILE A 575 6.10 -1.88 24.51
N VAL A 576 7.23 -2.48 24.90
CA VAL A 576 8.39 -1.74 25.42
C VAL A 576 8.96 -0.81 24.35
N PHE A 577 9.18 -1.31 23.14
CA PHE A 577 9.78 -0.52 22.06
C PHE A 577 8.85 0.59 21.59
N ASN A 578 7.55 0.31 21.41
CA ASN A 578 6.60 1.35 20.99
C ASN A 578 6.40 2.44 22.05
N LEU A 579 6.28 2.07 23.33
CA LEU A 579 6.23 3.05 24.42
C LEU A 579 7.52 3.86 24.52
N TYR A 580 8.68 3.23 24.34
CA TYR A 580 9.95 3.94 24.34
C TYR A 580 10.04 4.93 23.18
N ILE A 581 9.69 4.51 21.97
CA ILE A 581 9.69 5.38 20.79
C ILE A 581 8.75 6.57 21.04
N ASP A 582 7.52 6.34 21.46
CA ASP A 582 6.55 7.43 21.60
C ASP A 582 6.86 8.40 22.74
N ASN A 583 7.39 7.91 23.86
CA ASN A 583 7.72 8.77 25.00
C ASN A 583 9.01 9.57 24.79
N PHE A 584 9.94 9.07 23.97
CA PHE A 584 11.27 9.65 23.86
C PHE A 584 11.61 10.28 22.50
N SER A 585 10.83 10.03 21.44
CA SER A 585 11.09 10.62 20.10
C SER A 585 11.02 12.15 20.08
N GLU A 586 10.27 12.76 21.01
CA GLU A 586 10.15 14.21 21.18
C GLU A 586 10.82 14.70 22.49
N SER A 587 11.58 13.85 23.16
CA SER A 587 12.22 14.22 24.43
C SER A 587 13.28 15.30 24.22
N LYS A 588 13.36 16.26 25.15
CA LYS A 588 14.42 17.29 25.19
C LYS A 588 15.81 16.69 25.44
N ASN A 589 15.89 15.48 26.00
CA ASN A 589 17.16 14.80 26.20
C ASN A 589 17.66 14.22 24.87
N LYS A 590 18.73 14.80 24.34
CA LYS A 590 19.34 14.41 23.05
C LYS A 590 19.67 12.91 22.97
N VAL A 591 20.15 12.29 24.06
CA VAL A 591 20.52 10.87 24.04
C VAL A 591 19.29 9.99 23.88
N LEU A 592 18.26 10.22 24.69
CA LEU A 592 17.01 9.45 24.62
C LEU A 592 16.29 9.68 23.29
N ASN A 593 16.32 10.91 22.77
CA ASN A 593 15.77 11.26 21.47
C ASN A 593 16.47 10.50 20.33
N VAL A 594 17.81 10.50 20.31
CA VAL A 594 18.59 9.80 19.29
C VAL A 594 18.32 8.30 19.36
N ILE A 595 18.32 7.70 20.56
CA ILE A 595 18.03 6.27 20.71
C ILE A 595 16.61 5.96 20.23
N ALA A 596 15.60 6.75 20.60
CA ALA A 596 14.22 6.54 20.18
C ALA A 596 14.03 6.62 18.66
N ASN A 597 14.69 7.57 18.01
CA ASN A 597 14.63 7.77 16.57
C ASN A 597 15.41 6.71 15.76
N HIS A 598 16.41 6.08 16.37
CA HIS A 598 17.20 4.98 15.78
C HIS A 598 16.84 3.60 16.37
N CYS A 599 15.78 3.50 17.16
CA CYS A 599 15.32 2.25 17.71
C CYS A 599 14.59 1.42 16.63
N PRO A 600 14.83 0.11 16.51
CA PRO A 600 14.08 -0.74 15.58
C PRO A 600 12.57 -0.60 15.73
N LEU A 601 11.86 -0.59 14.61
CA LEU A 601 10.40 -0.54 14.58
C LEU A 601 9.83 -1.96 14.75
N PRO A 602 9.03 -2.26 15.80
CA PRO A 602 8.55 -3.61 16.05
C PRO A 602 7.82 -4.24 14.87
N MET A 603 6.94 -3.49 14.20
CA MET A 603 6.27 -3.94 12.97
C MET A 603 7.27 -4.36 11.88
N ALA A 604 8.26 -3.53 11.58
CA ALA A 604 9.26 -3.84 10.55
C ALA A 604 10.11 -5.06 10.93
N VAL A 605 10.48 -5.21 12.21
CA VAL A 605 11.14 -6.42 12.71
C VAL A 605 10.28 -7.65 12.47
N SER A 606 8.98 -7.62 12.78
CA SER A 606 8.10 -8.77 12.57
C SER A 606 7.91 -9.14 11.10
N ILE A 607 7.88 -8.17 10.18
CA ILE A 607 7.87 -8.46 8.74
C ILE A 607 9.18 -9.16 8.36
N GLY A 608 10.32 -8.64 8.83
CA GLY A 608 11.64 -9.26 8.68
C GLY A 608 11.73 -10.70 9.20
N MET A 609 11.01 -11.04 10.26
CA MET A 609 10.97 -12.41 10.78
C MET A 609 10.24 -13.40 9.85
N ILE A 610 9.33 -12.91 9.00
CA ILE A 610 8.50 -13.74 8.13
C ILE A 610 9.07 -13.82 6.72
N VAL A 611 9.57 -12.70 6.19
CA VAL A 611 10.12 -12.62 4.84
C VAL A 611 11.50 -13.29 4.77
N PRO A 612 11.92 -13.78 3.58
CA PRO A 612 13.26 -14.33 3.38
C PRO A 612 14.37 -13.36 3.82
N ALA A 613 15.48 -13.91 4.32
CA ALA A 613 16.65 -13.14 4.76
C ALA A 613 17.29 -12.30 3.65
N SER A 614 17.15 -12.74 2.40
CA SER A 614 17.60 -12.01 1.20
C SER A 614 17.06 -10.58 1.15
N PHE A 615 15.77 -10.39 1.43
CA PHE A 615 15.14 -9.06 1.33
C PHE A 615 15.72 -8.06 2.34
N GLY A 616 15.97 -8.48 3.58
CA GLY A 616 16.63 -7.62 4.57
C GLY A 616 18.08 -7.35 4.22
N LEU A 617 18.80 -8.35 3.70
CA LEU A 617 20.19 -8.22 3.27
C LEU A 617 20.33 -7.21 2.12
N GLU A 618 19.49 -7.33 1.09
CA GLU A 618 19.40 -6.38 -0.02
C GLU A 618 19.06 -4.97 0.46
N GLY A 619 18.15 -4.86 1.43
CA GLY A 619 17.85 -3.60 2.11
C GLY A 619 19.09 -2.94 2.72
N MET A 620 19.94 -3.71 3.38
CA MET A 620 21.19 -3.19 3.96
C MET A 620 22.23 -2.82 2.90
N ILE A 621 22.33 -3.58 1.81
CA ILE A 621 23.19 -3.25 0.67
C ILE A 621 22.74 -1.92 0.05
N MET A 622 21.43 -1.78 -0.20
CA MET A 622 20.85 -0.54 -0.74
C MET A 622 21.01 0.63 0.21
N ALA A 623 20.87 0.42 1.51
CA ALA A 623 21.15 1.46 2.50
C ALA A 623 22.56 2.01 2.38
N GLY A 624 23.57 1.15 2.17
CA GLY A 624 24.94 1.56 1.93
C GLY A 624 25.11 2.37 0.64
N ILE A 625 24.46 1.93 -0.45
CA ILE A 625 24.46 2.65 -1.74
C ILE A 625 23.80 4.04 -1.59
N ILE A 626 22.67 4.12 -0.90
CA ILE A 626 21.95 5.37 -0.65
C ILE A 626 22.79 6.32 0.20
N ALA A 627 23.41 5.82 1.28
CA ALA A 627 24.27 6.64 2.13
C ALA A 627 25.47 7.20 1.34
N TYR A 628 26.10 6.38 0.50
CA TYR A 628 27.16 6.82 -0.39
C TYR A 628 26.67 7.87 -1.39
N TRP A 629 25.55 7.64 -2.08
CA TRP A 629 25.01 8.57 -3.07
C TRP A 629 24.66 9.91 -2.41
N LYS A 630 23.96 9.92 -1.27
CA LYS A 630 23.67 11.14 -0.52
C LYS A 630 24.93 11.90 -0.11
N SER A 631 25.99 11.19 0.30
CA SER A 631 27.27 11.83 0.65
C SER A 631 27.97 12.52 -0.54
N LYS A 632 27.63 12.13 -1.76
CA LYS A 632 28.22 12.67 -3.00
C LYS A 632 27.36 13.75 -3.63
N ASP A 633 26.05 13.50 -3.73
CA ASP A 633 25.09 14.37 -4.39
C ASP A 633 23.67 14.10 -3.88
N GLU A 634 23.29 14.78 -2.80
CA GLU A 634 21.95 14.67 -2.20
C GLU A 634 20.85 15.18 -3.13
N ALA A 635 21.09 16.29 -3.84
CA ALA A 635 20.11 16.88 -4.75
C ALA A 635 19.78 15.96 -5.93
N SER A 636 20.78 15.30 -6.51
CA SER A 636 20.54 14.29 -7.55
C SER A 636 19.82 13.07 -6.98
N PHE A 637 20.13 12.63 -5.76
CA PHE A 637 19.44 11.50 -5.14
C PHE A 637 17.95 11.78 -4.99
N GLU A 638 17.58 12.90 -4.37
CA GLU A 638 16.18 13.26 -4.11
C GLU A 638 15.36 13.39 -5.41
N LYS A 639 15.97 13.92 -6.47
CA LYS A 639 15.35 14.02 -7.79
C LYS A 639 15.13 12.66 -8.47
N THR A 640 15.96 11.66 -8.17
CA THR A 640 16.06 10.41 -8.95
C THR A 640 15.45 9.21 -8.24
N GLN A 641 15.52 9.15 -6.90
CA GLN A 641 15.22 7.98 -6.07
C GLN A 641 13.92 7.27 -6.48
N TYR A 642 12.79 7.98 -6.47
CA TYR A 642 11.48 7.40 -6.75
C TYR A 642 11.29 7.02 -8.23
N ILE A 643 11.96 7.73 -9.15
CA ILE A 643 11.85 7.48 -10.59
C ILE A 643 12.69 6.28 -10.99
N LEU A 644 13.88 6.15 -10.39
CA LEU A 644 14.72 4.97 -10.53
C LEU A 644 14.01 3.74 -9.98
N ALA A 645 13.43 3.82 -8.78
CA ALA A 645 12.64 2.73 -8.22
C ALA A 645 11.46 2.35 -9.15
N ALA A 646 10.68 3.34 -9.60
CA ALA A 646 9.58 3.12 -10.52
C ALA A 646 10.03 2.46 -11.84
N GLY A 647 11.16 2.90 -12.41
CA GLY A 647 11.72 2.30 -13.63
C GLY A 647 12.17 0.86 -13.43
N LEU A 648 12.92 0.56 -12.36
CA LEU A 648 13.33 -0.82 -12.03
C LEU A 648 12.12 -1.75 -11.85
N MET A 649 11.10 -1.30 -11.11
CA MET A 649 9.86 -2.08 -10.90
C MET A 649 9.05 -2.26 -12.19
N THR A 650 9.01 -1.24 -13.05
CA THR A 650 8.35 -1.33 -14.36
C THR A 650 9.04 -2.36 -15.24
N GLY A 651 10.36 -2.31 -15.30
CA GLY A 651 11.17 -3.25 -16.08
C GLY A 651 10.99 -4.69 -15.62
N GLU A 652 11.08 -4.93 -14.31
CA GLU A 652 10.79 -6.25 -13.74
C GLU A 652 9.34 -6.65 -14.02
N GLY A 653 8.36 -5.75 -13.88
CA GLY A 653 6.96 -6.04 -14.15
C GLY A 653 6.67 -6.54 -15.57
N PHE A 654 7.26 -5.88 -16.58
CA PHE A 654 7.17 -6.36 -17.96
C PHE A 654 7.89 -7.71 -18.14
N SER A 655 8.98 -7.93 -17.41
CA SER A 655 9.67 -9.22 -17.45
C SER A 655 8.80 -10.33 -16.84
N VAL A 656 8.11 -10.07 -15.73
CA VAL A 656 7.19 -11.02 -15.08
C VAL A 656 6.06 -11.40 -16.03
N LEU A 657 5.45 -10.43 -16.73
CA LEU A 657 4.45 -10.72 -17.77
C LEU A 657 5.02 -11.65 -18.86
N THR A 658 6.25 -11.41 -19.29
CA THR A 658 6.92 -12.27 -20.27
C THR A 658 7.19 -13.67 -19.73
N GLN A 659 7.65 -13.78 -18.48
CA GLN A 659 7.90 -15.05 -17.80
C GLN A 659 6.62 -15.87 -17.63
N ILE A 660 5.50 -15.23 -17.29
CA ILE A 660 4.18 -15.87 -17.22
C ILE A 660 3.82 -16.45 -18.58
N ILE A 661 3.92 -15.66 -19.66
CA ILE A 661 3.61 -16.13 -21.01
C ILE A 661 4.49 -17.32 -21.40
N VAL A 662 5.81 -17.23 -21.16
CA VAL A 662 6.75 -18.32 -21.47
C VAL A 662 6.42 -19.58 -20.67
N THR A 663 6.14 -19.45 -19.38
CA THR A 663 5.82 -20.59 -18.50
C THR A 663 4.51 -21.26 -18.90
N LEU A 664 3.47 -20.49 -19.22
CA LEU A 664 2.19 -21.00 -19.72
C LEU A 664 2.31 -21.72 -21.08
N CYS A 665 3.28 -21.32 -21.91
CA CYS A 665 3.61 -22.03 -23.15
C CYS A 665 4.49 -23.27 -22.94
N GLY A 666 4.78 -23.68 -21.69
CA GLY A 666 5.62 -24.83 -21.36
C GLY A 666 7.12 -24.55 -21.43
N GLY A 667 7.53 -23.28 -21.50
CA GLY A 667 8.93 -22.89 -21.48
C GLY A 667 9.53 -22.99 -20.07
N SER A 668 10.78 -23.44 -20.00
CA SER A 668 11.57 -23.48 -18.77
C SER A 668 12.92 -22.79 -18.98
N ALA A 669 13.62 -22.48 -17.89
CA ALA A 669 14.98 -21.97 -17.97
C ALA A 669 15.87 -22.95 -18.77
N PRO A 670 16.57 -22.49 -19.83
CA PRO A 670 17.40 -23.35 -20.67
C PRO A 670 18.69 -23.82 -20.00
N VAL A 671 19.16 -23.12 -18.96
CA VAL A 671 20.43 -23.42 -18.29
C VAL A 671 20.20 -23.65 -16.81
N GLN A 672 20.81 -24.70 -16.26
CA GLN A 672 20.83 -24.96 -14.82
C GLN A 672 22.19 -24.58 -14.24
N VAL A 673 22.18 -23.75 -13.20
CA VAL A 673 23.35 -23.33 -12.44
C VAL A 673 23.29 -24.00 -11.08
N SER A 674 24.32 -24.75 -10.72
CA SER A 674 24.47 -25.36 -9.39
C SER A 674 25.75 -24.86 -8.74
N TYR A 675 25.67 -24.52 -7.45
CA TYR A 675 26.84 -24.12 -6.67
C TYR A 675 27.48 -25.37 -6.05
N ALA A 676 28.79 -25.55 -6.26
CA ALA A 676 29.50 -26.72 -5.73
C ALA A 676 29.58 -26.66 -4.20
N MET A 677 29.22 -27.76 -3.53
CA MET A 677 29.51 -27.94 -2.12
C MET A 677 31.03 -28.06 -1.95
N THR A 678 31.65 -27.14 -1.19
CA THR A 678 32.96 -27.46 -0.61
C THR A 678 32.77 -28.63 0.35
N PRO A 679 33.55 -29.72 0.20
CA PRO A 679 33.40 -30.96 0.97
C PRO A 679 33.57 -30.78 2.48
#